data_AF-A0A5N6U140-F1
#
_entry.id   AF-A0A5N6U140-F1
#
_cell.length_a   1.000
_cell.length_b   1.000
_cell.length_c   1.000
_cell.angle_alpha   90.00
_cell.angle_beta   90.00
_cell.angle_gamma   90.00
#
_symmetry.space_group_name_H-M   'P 1'
#
loop_
_entity.id
_entity.type
_entity.pdbx_description
1 polymer ?
#
loop_
_entity_poly.entity_id
_entity_poly.type
_entity_poly.pdbx_seq_one_letter_code
_entity_poly.pdbx_strand_id
1 'polypeptide(L)'
;MSYLKGLAFASIILGAAALDAEEITSKYFGNDAAWYRDRIPLFESSSSDIQDVYYYRWNVFRAHQRDLGAEGYISTEFLNDVSWQVQPWALLIDAANFHLREGRWCRDRRFKEDYANFLYGPNGNPYQFSESMADGVWQGYLVDGVADDATAHLDAMQDVFKGWNTTAMSTGGYDTAKFLYWIQPLTDATEYTIASIDASGGSDGFTGGNAFRPSINSYQYANALAISNLAKLKGDTDVADSYQKQAEAIKQTVQDTLWNSTFEHFIDRFKVDNEHVKYWDFIRGRELVGYVPWTHDLPDNTEEYAQAWKHLLDSEKFAGKKGLRTNEPSYEYYMKQYRYEGDSRECQWNGPAWPYQITQVLTALGNLLDHYNTTSLVTKTDYTNLLLQYAQLHHNPDQDGALNLEEDYDPETGRPIVGLARSPHYFHSGFVDLVLSGFVGLRARPDDTLEINSLADPASITYFRAERIPYHGHDIAIQWDAKGTHYGTTGLIIEIDNKVVSKSPILTRLTVPLPRQSPPPTRRPIAVSIQLNSTLPPKASVSVPNADTEKVHAAIDGRVWFFPEPSIANGWDTPAGNGSEVWFEIDFTSATNTASAELAFFADDTQGFDVPDTYSIQTRSGDSWTEVEGVVYGDLVANGITSVLWDAVDVERVRVLFVPKEGVKVRLVEFKVFRS
;
A
#
# COMPACT_ATOMS: atom_id res chain seq x y z
N MET A 1 -17.34 -72.70 2.94
CA MET A 1 -17.48 -71.56 3.87
C MET A 1 -16.48 -70.51 3.39
N SER A 2 -16.85 -69.70 2.39
CA SER A 2 -17.41 -68.35 2.54
C SER A 2 -16.54 -67.47 3.42
N TYR A 3 -15.84 -66.50 2.84
CA TYR A 3 -15.99 -65.07 3.16
C TYR A 3 -15.30 -64.23 2.07
N LEU A 4 -16.13 -63.60 1.22
CA LEU A 4 -15.75 -62.43 0.44
C LEU A 4 -15.26 -61.34 1.41
N LYS A 5 -14.06 -60.79 1.18
CA LYS A 5 -13.70 -59.46 1.67
C LYS A 5 -13.88 -58.50 0.51
N GLY A 6 -14.89 -57.65 0.63
CA GLY A 6 -15.17 -56.58 -0.32
C GLY A 6 -14.00 -55.59 -0.38
N LEU A 7 -13.67 -55.15 -1.60
CA LEU A 7 -12.93 -53.92 -1.81
C LEU A 7 -13.81 -52.77 -1.33
N ALA A 8 -13.42 -52.13 -0.23
CA ALA A 8 -13.86 -50.77 0.05
C ALA A 8 -13.10 -49.86 -0.92
N PHE A 9 -13.79 -49.34 -1.93
CA PHE A 9 -13.36 -48.13 -2.63
C PHE A 9 -13.35 -47.01 -1.58
N ALA A 10 -12.17 -46.71 -1.03
CA ALA A 10 -11.97 -45.42 -0.40
C ALA A 10 -12.02 -44.39 -1.53
N SER A 11 -13.12 -43.63 -1.59
CA SER A 11 -13.12 -42.35 -2.30
C SER A 11 -12.04 -41.49 -1.64
N ILE A 12 -10.86 -41.46 -2.24
CA ILE A 12 -9.89 -40.40 -2.00
C ILE A 12 -10.59 -39.15 -2.52
N ILE A 13 -11.23 -38.41 -1.61
CA ILE A 13 -11.49 -37.01 -1.86
C ILE A 13 -10.09 -36.41 -1.99
N LEU A 14 -9.61 -36.24 -3.22
CA LEU A 14 -8.47 -35.38 -3.51
C LEU A 14 -8.87 -34.00 -3.01
N GLY A 15 -8.49 -33.68 -1.78
CA GLY A 15 -8.43 -32.29 -1.32
C GLY A 15 -7.52 -31.54 -2.29
N ALA A 16 -7.90 -30.32 -2.67
CA ALA A 16 -7.04 -29.45 -3.44
C ALA A 16 -5.72 -29.23 -2.66
N ALA A 17 -4.61 -29.04 -3.39
CA ALA A 17 -3.31 -28.80 -2.78
C ALA A 17 -3.31 -27.43 -2.09
N ALA A 18 -3.24 -27.42 -0.77
CA ALA A 18 -2.97 -26.20 0.01
C ALA A 18 -1.51 -25.79 -0.18
N LEU A 19 -1.23 -24.48 -0.15
CA LEU A 19 0.13 -23.98 -0.17
C LEU A 19 0.78 -24.18 1.21
N ASP A 20 2.06 -24.51 1.25
CA ASP A 20 2.81 -24.60 2.51
C ASP A 20 3.17 -23.19 2.99
N ALA A 21 2.38 -22.69 3.94
CA ALA A 21 2.54 -21.35 4.49
C ALA A 21 3.91 -21.13 5.14
N GLU A 22 4.44 -22.14 5.84
CA GLU A 22 5.71 -22.02 6.54
C GLU A 22 6.86 -22.00 5.53
N GLU A 23 6.85 -22.92 4.56
CA GLU A 23 7.86 -22.98 3.49
C GLU A 23 7.92 -21.68 2.69
N ILE A 24 6.75 -21.20 2.24
CA ILE A 24 6.65 -19.97 1.44
C ILE A 24 7.12 -18.76 2.24
N THR A 25 6.62 -18.56 3.46
CA THR A 25 6.97 -17.36 4.22
C THR A 25 8.41 -17.38 4.71
N SER A 26 8.95 -18.55 5.06
CA SER A 26 10.38 -18.71 5.36
C SER A 26 11.25 -18.41 4.13
N LYS A 27 10.84 -18.85 2.93
CA LYS A 27 11.56 -18.56 1.68
C LYS A 27 11.67 -17.05 1.42
N TYR A 28 10.58 -16.31 1.57
CA TYR A 28 10.53 -14.89 1.17
C TYR A 28 10.89 -13.91 2.28
N PHE A 29 10.70 -14.28 3.55
CA PHE A 29 10.87 -13.37 4.69
C PHE A 29 11.85 -13.89 5.74
N GLY A 30 12.41 -15.10 5.55
CA GLY A 30 13.38 -15.69 6.47
C GLY A 30 12.87 -15.75 7.89
N ASN A 31 13.68 -15.27 8.83
CA ASN A 31 13.35 -15.23 10.26
C ASN A 31 12.16 -14.33 10.60
N ASP A 32 11.76 -13.45 9.68
CA ASP A 32 10.65 -12.54 9.87
C ASP A 32 9.29 -13.13 9.46
N ALA A 33 9.29 -14.36 8.94
CA ALA A 33 8.13 -15.09 8.41
C ALA A 33 6.93 -15.13 9.36
N ALA A 34 7.17 -15.19 10.68
CA ALA A 34 6.12 -15.29 11.70
C ALA A 34 5.11 -14.13 11.66
N TRP A 35 5.53 -12.93 11.24
CA TRP A 35 4.60 -11.81 11.08
C TRP A 35 3.67 -12.02 9.89
N TYR A 36 4.20 -12.48 8.75
CA TYR A 36 3.48 -12.62 7.49
C TYR A 36 2.56 -13.83 7.48
N ARG A 37 3.05 -14.96 8.02
CA ARG A 37 2.38 -16.27 7.94
C ARG A 37 0.92 -16.19 8.29
N ASP A 38 0.54 -15.45 9.32
CA ASP A 38 -0.85 -15.38 9.79
C ASP A 38 -1.57 -14.07 9.42
N ARG A 39 -0.94 -13.24 8.59
CA ARG A 39 -1.45 -11.92 8.19
C ARG A 39 -1.80 -11.82 6.72
N ILE A 40 -1.03 -12.43 5.83
CA ILE A 40 -1.16 -12.21 4.39
C ILE A 40 -1.88 -13.38 3.70
N PRO A 41 -2.54 -13.16 2.54
CA PRO A 41 -2.84 -14.22 1.60
C PRO A 41 -1.55 -14.77 0.99
N LEU A 42 -1.57 -16.04 0.60
CA LEU A 42 -0.46 -16.70 -0.06
C LEU A 42 -0.73 -16.79 -1.55
N PHE A 43 0.30 -16.69 -2.38
CA PHE A 43 0.19 -16.65 -3.82
C PHE A 43 1.33 -17.42 -4.50
N GLU A 44 0.98 -18.35 -5.36
CA GLU A 44 1.91 -19.05 -6.24
C GLU A 44 1.43 -18.94 -7.70
N SER A 45 2.36 -18.76 -8.65
CA SER A 45 2.03 -18.57 -10.07
C SER A 45 3.11 -19.14 -10.98
N SER A 46 2.74 -19.48 -12.21
CA SER A 46 3.71 -19.83 -13.26
C SER A 46 4.54 -18.63 -13.75
N SER A 47 4.27 -17.42 -13.26
CA SER A 47 5.09 -16.22 -13.46
C SER A 47 5.87 -15.91 -12.19
N SER A 48 7.19 -16.17 -12.19
CA SER A 48 8.06 -15.91 -11.05
C SER A 48 8.16 -14.42 -10.72
N ASP A 49 8.24 -13.53 -11.73
CA ASP A 49 8.34 -12.08 -11.50
C ASP A 49 7.12 -11.56 -10.72
N ILE A 50 5.91 -11.96 -11.11
CA ILE A 50 4.68 -11.54 -10.41
C ILE A 50 4.66 -12.12 -8.99
N GLN A 51 5.09 -13.37 -8.82
CA GLN A 51 5.13 -14.02 -7.52
C GLN A 51 6.16 -13.39 -6.57
N ASP A 52 7.39 -13.18 -7.02
CA ASP A 52 8.48 -12.63 -6.21
C ASP A 52 8.16 -11.18 -5.80
N VAL A 53 7.59 -10.38 -6.73
CA VAL A 53 7.13 -9.03 -6.41
C VAL A 53 5.92 -9.03 -5.47
N TYR A 54 5.00 -9.99 -5.57
CA TYR A 54 3.88 -10.12 -4.63
C TYR A 54 4.38 -10.22 -3.17
N TYR A 55 5.38 -11.06 -2.91
CA TYR A 55 5.96 -11.20 -1.58
C TYR A 55 6.83 -10.01 -1.18
N TYR A 56 7.63 -9.46 -2.09
CA TYR A 56 8.38 -8.23 -1.83
C TYR A 56 7.46 -7.06 -1.45
N ARG A 57 6.30 -6.94 -2.08
CA ARG A 57 5.33 -5.88 -1.79
C ARG A 57 4.64 -6.03 -0.44
N TRP A 58 4.49 -7.25 0.07
CA TRP A 58 4.16 -7.46 1.48
C TRP A 58 5.28 -7.05 2.42
N ASN A 59 6.56 -7.23 2.03
CA ASN A 59 7.69 -6.73 2.80
C ASN A 59 7.67 -5.19 2.89
N VAL A 60 7.50 -4.51 1.76
CA VAL A 60 7.28 -3.05 1.70
C VAL A 60 6.09 -2.65 2.57
N PHE A 61 4.93 -3.28 2.41
CA PHE A 61 3.75 -2.98 3.23
C PHE A 61 4.07 -3.02 4.73
N ARG A 62 4.73 -4.08 5.21
CA ARG A 62 5.14 -4.20 6.61
C ARG A 62 6.07 -3.08 7.05
N ALA A 63 7.13 -2.81 6.28
CA ALA A 63 8.14 -1.81 6.62
C ALA A 63 7.55 -0.41 6.81
N HIS A 64 6.44 -0.13 6.12
CA HIS A 64 5.72 1.14 6.18
C HIS A 64 4.61 1.20 7.25
N GLN A 65 4.39 0.14 8.04
CA GLN A 65 3.45 0.18 9.16
C GLN A 65 4.09 0.81 10.39
N ARG A 66 3.96 2.13 10.53
CA ARG A 66 4.45 2.85 11.70
C ARG A 66 3.47 2.71 12.86
N ASP A 67 3.97 2.23 13.98
CA ASP A 67 3.25 2.16 15.26
C ASP A 67 3.26 3.52 15.95
N LEU A 68 2.08 4.03 16.29
CA LEU A 68 1.88 5.29 17.00
C LEU A 68 1.54 5.07 18.48
N GLY A 69 1.76 3.87 19.00
CA GLY A 69 1.41 3.49 20.36
C GLY A 69 -0.09 3.50 20.58
N ALA A 70 -0.57 4.37 21.46
CA ALA A 70 -2.00 4.46 21.77
C ALA A 70 -2.86 5.02 20.63
N GLU A 71 -2.24 5.71 19.66
CA GLU A 71 -2.94 6.25 18.47
C GLU A 71 -3.12 5.21 17.34
N GLY A 72 -2.58 4.00 17.47
CA GLY A 72 -2.74 2.93 16.49
C GLY A 72 -1.63 2.91 15.44
N TYR A 73 -1.94 2.60 14.17
CA TYR A 73 -0.97 2.51 13.08
C TYR A 73 -1.32 3.47 11.94
N ILE A 74 -0.28 3.93 11.24
CA ILE A 74 -0.41 4.53 9.91
C ILE A 74 0.47 3.79 8.90
N SER A 75 0.13 3.90 7.62
CA SER A 75 1.06 3.60 6.53
C SER A 75 1.85 4.87 6.17
N THR A 76 3.18 4.79 6.20
CA THR A 76 4.05 5.87 5.70
C THR A 76 4.32 5.69 4.21
N GLU A 77 4.76 6.74 3.53
CA GLU A 77 5.14 6.68 2.11
C GLU A 77 6.65 6.48 1.95
N PHE A 78 7.45 7.19 2.75
CA PHE A 78 8.90 7.04 2.86
C PHE A 78 9.27 6.29 4.14
N LEU A 79 10.37 5.52 4.10
CA LEU A 79 10.95 4.88 5.29
C LEU A 79 11.67 5.90 6.17
N ASN A 80 12.42 6.81 5.53
CA ASN A 80 13.06 7.94 6.19
C ASN A 80 12.08 9.12 6.27
N ASP A 81 12.25 9.95 7.29
CA ASP A 81 11.50 11.20 7.38
C ASP A 81 11.87 12.17 6.24
N VAL A 82 10.85 12.78 5.66
CA VAL A 82 10.98 13.86 4.66
C VAL A 82 10.41 15.17 5.19
N SER A 83 10.89 16.31 4.68
CA SER A 83 10.57 17.62 5.27
C SER A 83 9.12 18.09 5.04
N TRP A 84 8.38 17.47 4.12
CA TRP A 84 7.01 17.84 3.75
C TRP A 84 5.93 16.92 4.34
N GLN A 85 6.31 15.90 5.11
CA GLN A 85 5.36 15.05 5.83
C GLN A 85 4.73 15.79 7.01
N VAL A 86 3.57 15.32 7.48
CA VAL A 86 2.99 15.82 8.73
C VAL A 86 3.76 15.24 9.92
N GLN A 87 4.43 16.12 10.64
CA GLN A 87 5.16 15.80 11.87
C GLN A 87 4.20 15.78 13.08
N PRO A 88 4.42 14.90 14.08
CA PRO A 88 5.51 13.93 14.20
C PRO A 88 5.24 12.55 13.55
N TRP A 89 4.07 12.35 12.93
CA TRP A 89 3.59 11.01 12.55
C TRP A 89 4.21 10.45 11.27
N ALA A 90 4.74 11.30 10.40
CA ALA A 90 5.17 10.96 9.04
C ALA A 90 4.02 10.63 8.07
N LEU A 91 2.91 11.36 8.22
CA LEU A 91 1.78 11.23 7.31
C LEU A 91 2.04 11.96 5.99
N LEU A 92 1.76 11.26 4.90
CA LEU A 92 1.55 11.76 3.54
C LEU A 92 0.28 11.05 3.01
N ILE A 93 -0.70 11.81 2.50
CA ILE A 93 -2.03 11.26 2.15
C ILE A 93 -2.22 10.93 0.66
N ASP A 94 -1.28 11.35 -0.18
CA ASP A 94 -1.29 11.22 -1.63
C ASP A 94 -1.42 9.77 -2.12
N ALA A 95 -0.84 8.82 -1.39
CA ALA A 95 -1.01 7.38 -1.64
C ALA A 95 -1.94 6.66 -0.64
N ALA A 96 -2.68 7.38 0.22
CA ALA A 96 -3.49 6.77 1.28
C ALA A 96 -4.52 5.75 0.75
N ASN A 97 -5.13 6.01 -0.41
CA ASN A 97 -6.06 5.05 -1.03
C ASN A 97 -5.34 3.75 -1.44
N PHE A 98 -4.11 3.82 -1.98
CA PHE A 98 -3.32 2.64 -2.29
C PHE A 98 -2.94 1.86 -1.03
N HIS A 99 -2.54 2.55 0.03
CA HIS A 99 -2.23 1.91 1.32
C HIS A 99 -3.44 1.16 1.89
N LEU A 100 -4.62 1.79 1.89
CA LEU A 100 -5.87 1.17 2.34
C LEU A 100 -6.27 -0.02 1.45
N ARG A 101 -6.09 0.07 0.13
CA ARG A 101 -6.38 -1.01 -0.83
C ARG A 101 -5.39 -2.15 -0.80
N GLU A 102 -4.13 -1.90 -0.49
CA GLU A 102 -3.12 -2.94 -0.28
C GLU A 102 -3.39 -3.63 1.07
N GLY A 103 -3.61 -2.84 2.12
CA GLY A 103 -3.84 -3.29 3.48
C GLY A 103 -5.18 -4.01 3.72
N ARG A 104 -6.19 -3.82 2.85
CA ARG A 104 -7.50 -4.50 2.98
C ARG A 104 -7.41 -6.02 2.92
N TRP A 105 -6.32 -6.55 2.36
CA TRP A 105 -6.06 -7.99 2.26
C TRP A 105 -5.32 -8.56 3.46
N CYS A 106 -4.85 -7.70 4.38
CA CYS A 106 -4.19 -8.12 5.61
C CYS A 106 -5.24 -8.54 6.65
N ARG A 107 -5.06 -9.72 7.27
CA ARG A 107 -5.93 -10.19 8.36
C ARG A 107 -5.83 -9.33 9.62
N ASP A 108 -4.69 -8.69 9.84
CA ASP A 108 -4.51 -7.76 10.95
C ASP A 108 -5.11 -6.41 10.55
N ARG A 109 -6.40 -6.26 10.86
CA ARG A 109 -7.21 -5.15 10.35
C ARG A 109 -6.77 -3.79 10.92
N ARG A 110 -5.94 -3.75 11.97
CA ARG A 110 -5.37 -2.51 12.54
C ARG A 110 -4.70 -1.64 11.49
N PHE A 111 -3.93 -2.24 10.58
CA PHE A 111 -3.19 -1.48 9.55
C PHE A 111 -4.10 -0.71 8.58
N LYS A 112 -5.36 -1.13 8.45
CA LYS A 112 -6.39 -0.42 7.68
C LYS A 112 -7.27 0.45 8.58
N GLU A 113 -7.80 -0.14 9.66
CA GLU A 113 -8.76 0.51 10.56
C GLU A 113 -8.12 1.68 11.33
N ASP A 114 -6.95 1.46 11.93
CA ASP A 114 -6.28 2.50 12.71
C ASP A 114 -5.80 3.61 11.78
N TYR A 115 -5.39 3.25 10.57
CA TYR A 115 -5.03 4.23 9.56
C TYR A 115 -6.24 5.07 9.12
N ALA A 116 -7.39 4.45 8.85
CA ALA A 116 -8.64 5.17 8.56
C ALA A 116 -9.07 6.07 9.73
N ASN A 117 -8.97 5.57 10.97
CA ASN A 117 -9.21 6.35 12.19
C ASN A 117 -8.29 7.57 12.29
N PHE A 118 -7.02 7.42 11.91
CA PHE A 118 -6.05 8.50 11.91
C PHE A 118 -6.34 9.55 10.83
N LEU A 119 -6.60 9.10 9.60
CA LEU A 119 -6.88 9.96 8.44
C LEU A 119 -8.10 10.86 8.66
N TYR A 120 -9.16 10.33 9.28
CA TYR A 120 -10.38 11.08 9.63
C TYR A 120 -10.39 11.58 11.09
N GLY A 121 -9.29 11.38 11.81
CA GLY A 121 -9.12 11.79 13.19
C GLY A 121 -8.64 13.23 13.34
N PRO A 122 -8.48 13.70 14.59
CA PRO A 122 -8.05 15.08 14.87
C PRO A 122 -6.62 15.41 14.39
N ASN A 123 -5.79 14.39 14.17
CA ASN A 123 -4.40 14.52 13.74
C ASN A 123 -4.20 14.34 12.21
N GLY A 124 -5.27 14.03 11.48
CA GLY A 124 -5.23 13.90 10.03
C GLY A 124 -5.03 15.25 9.33
N ASN A 125 -4.62 15.22 8.06
CA ASN A 125 -4.48 16.41 7.23
C ASN A 125 -5.10 16.19 5.84
N PRO A 126 -6.44 16.14 5.73
CA PRO A 126 -7.15 15.67 4.53
C PRO A 126 -7.02 16.58 3.30
N TYR A 127 -6.38 17.76 3.42
CA TYR A 127 -6.21 18.72 2.33
C TYR A 127 -4.73 18.93 1.94
N GLN A 128 -3.84 18.05 2.41
CA GLN A 128 -2.42 18.08 2.07
C GLN A 128 -2.19 17.78 0.57
N PHE A 129 -2.90 16.77 0.06
CA PHE A 129 -2.93 16.36 -1.34
C PHE A 129 -4.36 16.06 -1.78
N SER A 130 -4.59 15.92 -3.08
CA SER A 130 -5.80 15.32 -3.63
C SER A 130 -6.01 13.92 -3.05
N GLU A 131 -7.26 13.55 -2.75
CA GLU A 131 -7.54 12.33 -2.01
C GLU A 131 -8.82 11.62 -2.47
N SER A 132 -8.81 10.29 -2.38
CA SER A 132 -9.98 9.40 -2.51
C SER A 132 -10.12 8.49 -1.27
N MET A 133 -9.90 9.03 -0.08
CA MET A 133 -9.81 8.23 1.16
C MET A 133 -11.12 7.53 1.51
N ALA A 134 -12.28 8.13 1.21
CA ALA A 134 -13.57 7.54 1.55
C ALA A 134 -13.82 6.30 0.69
N ASP A 135 -13.41 6.33 -0.58
CA ASP A 135 -13.36 5.14 -1.43
C ASP A 135 -12.45 4.06 -0.83
N GLY A 136 -11.25 4.41 -0.36
CA GLY A 136 -10.35 3.45 0.29
C GLY A 136 -11.00 2.71 1.48
N VAL A 137 -11.74 3.43 2.33
CA VAL A 137 -12.50 2.83 3.45
C VAL A 137 -13.62 1.93 2.94
N TRP A 138 -14.40 2.39 1.96
CA TRP A 138 -15.47 1.60 1.33
C TRP A 138 -14.92 0.30 0.72
N GLN A 139 -13.82 0.36 -0.01
CA GLN A 139 -13.16 -0.78 -0.62
C GLN A 139 -12.61 -1.77 0.40
N GLY A 140 -12.22 -1.28 1.58
CA GLY A 140 -11.89 -2.08 2.74
C GLY A 140 -13.08 -2.86 3.29
N TYR A 141 -14.25 -2.20 3.42
CA TYR A 141 -15.50 -2.83 3.85
C TYR A 141 -15.98 -3.89 2.87
N LEU A 142 -15.81 -3.67 1.56
CA LEU A 142 -16.17 -4.66 0.55
C LEU A 142 -15.43 -5.99 0.73
N VAL A 143 -14.27 -5.99 1.40
CA VAL A 143 -13.46 -7.17 1.67
C VAL A 143 -13.76 -7.77 3.04
N ASP A 144 -13.72 -7.00 4.13
CA ASP A 144 -13.90 -7.59 5.47
C ASP A 144 -15.36 -7.72 5.92
N GLY A 145 -16.27 -6.93 5.33
CA GLY A 145 -17.70 -6.92 5.62
C GLY A 145 -18.10 -6.23 6.93
N VAL A 146 -17.20 -5.50 7.60
CA VAL A 146 -17.48 -4.92 8.92
C VAL A 146 -17.97 -3.48 8.79
N ALA A 147 -19.29 -3.32 8.84
CA ALA A 147 -19.95 -2.04 8.61
C ALA A 147 -19.65 -0.99 9.70
N ASP A 148 -19.51 -1.41 10.96
CA ASP A 148 -19.29 -0.48 12.08
C ASP A 148 -17.99 0.30 11.91
N ASP A 149 -16.90 -0.38 11.54
CA ASP A 149 -15.59 0.26 11.31
C ASP A 149 -15.64 1.23 10.13
N ALA A 150 -16.33 0.88 9.04
CA ALA A 150 -16.41 1.71 7.85
C ALA A 150 -17.34 2.92 8.01
N THR A 151 -18.43 2.79 8.77
CA THR A 151 -19.42 3.85 8.98
C THR A 151 -19.08 4.80 10.12
N ALA A 152 -18.14 4.44 11.00
CA ALA A 152 -17.66 5.28 12.09
C ALA A 152 -17.18 6.66 11.64
N HIS A 153 -16.69 6.78 10.40
CA HIS A 153 -16.11 7.99 9.83
C HIS A 153 -17.05 8.79 8.93
N LEU A 154 -18.31 8.36 8.77
CA LEU A 154 -19.22 8.93 7.77
C LEU A 154 -19.41 10.45 7.90
N ASP A 155 -19.49 10.97 9.12
CA ASP A 155 -19.65 12.42 9.35
C ASP A 155 -18.37 13.18 8.96
N ALA A 156 -17.19 12.68 9.37
CA ALA A 156 -15.90 13.27 9.00
C ALA A 156 -15.65 13.22 7.47
N MET A 157 -16.05 12.12 6.80
CA MET A 157 -15.99 12.01 5.34
C MET A 157 -16.84 13.09 4.64
N GLN A 158 -18.04 13.36 5.16
CA GLN A 158 -18.89 14.42 4.64
C GLN A 158 -18.25 15.80 4.84
N ASP A 159 -17.62 16.04 5.98
CA ASP A 159 -16.92 17.29 6.27
C ASP A 159 -15.72 17.50 5.35
N VAL A 160 -14.90 16.46 5.14
CA VAL A 160 -13.78 16.48 4.18
C VAL A 160 -14.26 16.79 2.76
N PHE A 161 -15.28 16.06 2.28
CA PHE A 161 -15.84 16.29 0.96
C PHE A 161 -16.36 17.73 0.79
N LYS A 162 -17.07 18.25 1.80
CA LYS A 162 -17.58 19.64 1.78
C LYS A 162 -16.45 20.66 1.85
N GLY A 163 -15.35 20.37 2.55
CA GLY A 163 -14.21 21.29 2.66
C GLY A 163 -13.49 21.54 1.34
N TRP A 164 -13.50 20.58 0.41
CA TRP A 164 -13.03 20.78 -0.97
C TRP A 164 -13.87 21.81 -1.75
N ASN A 165 -15.10 22.11 -1.32
CA ASN A 165 -15.95 23.16 -1.90
C ASN A 165 -15.52 24.56 -1.42
N THR A 166 -14.29 24.93 -1.78
CA THR A 166 -13.67 26.21 -1.43
C THR A 166 -12.88 26.75 -2.62
N THR A 167 -12.59 28.04 -2.61
CA THR A 167 -11.69 28.69 -3.58
C THR A 167 -10.45 29.27 -2.92
N ALA A 168 -10.25 29.01 -1.62
CA ALA A 168 -9.25 29.67 -0.78
C ALA A 168 -8.03 28.81 -0.44
N MET A 169 -8.09 27.49 -0.64
CA MET A 169 -6.93 26.62 -0.40
C MET A 169 -5.90 26.80 -1.52
N SER A 170 -4.62 26.75 -1.16
CA SER A 170 -3.53 26.79 -2.12
C SER A 170 -3.40 25.47 -2.90
N THR A 171 -3.81 24.35 -2.28
CA THR A 171 -3.71 23.01 -2.86
C THR A 171 -4.74 22.80 -3.97
N GLY A 172 -5.99 23.18 -3.75
CA GLY A 172 -7.07 23.01 -4.71
C GLY A 172 -8.38 23.64 -4.28
N GLY A 173 -9.46 23.27 -4.94
CA GLY A 173 -10.78 23.77 -4.62
C GLY A 173 -11.84 23.39 -5.63
N TYR A 174 -12.97 24.09 -5.59
CA TYR A 174 -14.10 23.88 -6.48
C TYR A 174 -14.48 25.17 -7.21
N ASP A 175 -14.64 25.10 -8.53
CA ASP A 175 -15.10 26.22 -9.34
C ASP A 175 -16.59 26.06 -9.64
N THR A 176 -17.41 26.88 -8.99
CA THR A 176 -18.87 26.83 -9.13
C THR A 176 -19.37 27.27 -10.50
N ALA A 177 -18.56 27.96 -11.31
CA ALA A 177 -18.93 28.33 -12.68
C ALA A 177 -18.73 27.18 -13.67
N LYS A 178 -17.84 26.24 -13.35
CA LYS A 178 -17.53 25.05 -14.19
C LYS A 178 -18.04 23.75 -13.61
N PHE A 179 -18.46 23.76 -12.35
CA PHE A 179 -18.88 22.57 -11.60
C PHE A 179 -17.80 21.49 -11.52
N LEU A 180 -16.53 21.92 -11.42
CA LEU A 180 -15.36 21.05 -11.38
C LEU A 180 -14.45 21.42 -10.21
N TYR A 181 -13.82 20.39 -9.66
CA TYR A 181 -12.69 20.54 -8.76
C TYR A 181 -11.43 20.87 -9.55
N TRP A 182 -10.59 21.72 -8.97
CA TRP A 182 -9.28 22.06 -9.50
C TRP A 182 -8.22 21.78 -8.43
N ILE A 183 -7.01 21.46 -8.89
CA ILE A 183 -5.88 21.14 -8.03
C ILE A 183 -4.59 21.71 -8.65
N GLN A 184 -3.63 22.08 -7.82
CA GLN A 184 -2.26 22.31 -8.26
C GLN A 184 -1.58 20.95 -8.52
N PRO A 185 -0.91 20.72 -9.66
CA PRO A 185 -0.28 19.43 -9.97
C PRO A 185 0.64 18.86 -8.87
N LEU A 186 1.44 19.69 -8.21
CA LEU A 186 2.26 19.29 -7.06
C LEU A 186 1.43 18.64 -5.94
N THR A 187 0.30 19.25 -5.59
CA THR A 187 -0.61 18.73 -4.55
C THR A 187 -1.59 17.69 -5.08
N ASP A 188 -1.48 17.32 -6.35
CA ASP A 188 -2.06 16.11 -6.94
C ASP A 188 -1.02 14.97 -6.98
N ALA A 189 0.13 15.15 -6.32
CA ALA A 189 1.32 14.31 -6.36
C ALA A 189 1.87 14.09 -7.79
N THR A 190 1.77 15.11 -8.64
CA THR A 190 2.16 15.07 -10.05
C THR A 190 2.85 16.36 -10.52
N GLU A 191 3.90 16.79 -9.81
CA GLU A 191 4.72 17.94 -10.21
C GLU A 191 5.30 17.83 -11.63
N TYR A 192 5.46 18.97 -12.32
CA TYR A 192 5.91 19.02 -13.71
C TYR A 192 4.98 18.33 -14.73
N THR A 193 3.68 18.50 -14.60
CA THR A 193 2.70 18.16 -15.66
C THR A 193 2.76 19.18 -16.80
N ILE A 194 2.10 18.86 -17.92
CA ILE A 194 1.88 19.83 -19.01
C ILE A 194 1.25 21.11 -18.46
N ALA A 195 0.32 21.00 -17.53
CA ALA A 195 -0.39 22.15 -16.96
C ALA A 195 0.56 23.13 -16.23
N SER A 196 1.43 22.65 -15.34
CA SER A 196 2.37 23.52 -14.62
C SER A 196 3.50 24.02 -15.50
N ILE A 197 3.98 23.19 -16.43
CA ILE A 197 5.04 23.56 -17.34
C ILE A 197 4.57 24.63 -18.33
N ASP A 198 3.42 24.44 -18.97
CA ASP A 198 2.93 25.42 -19.94
C ASP A 198 2.52 26.73 -19.27
N ALA A 199 1.96 26.68 -18.05
CA ALA A 199 1.60 27.88 -17.30
C ALA A 199 2.81 28.74 -16.91
N SER A 200 4.02 28.17 -16.88
CA SER A 200 5.29 28.88 -16.65
C SER A 200 6.01 29.28 -17.95
N GLY A 201 5.40 29.05 -19.11
CA GLY A 201 6.03 29.27 -20.41
C GLY A 201 7.16 28.28 -20.71
N GLY A 202 7.17 27.12 -20.05
CA GLY A 202 8.20 26.08 -20.21
C GLY A 202 9.46 26.27 -19.37
N SER A 203 9.49 27.29 -18.50
CA SER A 203 10.67 27.67 -17.71
C SER A 203 10.80 26.90 -16.40
N ASP A 204 9.67 26.43 -15.86
CA ASP A 204 9.58 25.67 -14.60
C ASP A 204 8.36 24.72 -14.68
N GLY A 205 8.03 23.99 -13.62
CA GLY A 205 6.80 23.23 -13.47
C GLY A 205 6.59 22.66 -12.06
N PHE A 206 7.41 23.05 -11.08
CA PHE A 206 7.28 22.55 -9.72
C PHE A 206 6.00 23.05 -9.05
N THR A 207 5.68 24.33 -9.24
CA THR A 207 4.47 24.95 -8.69
C THR A 207 3.60 25.61 -9.76
N GLY A 208 2.40 26.03 -9.38
CA GLY A 208 1.45 26.67 -10.30
C GLY A 208 0.79 25.67 -11.25
N GLY A 209 0.18 26.17 -12.32
CA GLY A 209 -0.53 25.32 -13.28
C GLY A 209 -1.82 24.70 -12.76
N ASN A 210 -2.51 25.35 -11.82
CA ASN A 210 -3.77 24.82 -11.29
C ASN A 210 -4.70 24.46 -12.46
N ALA A 211 -5.27 23.26 -12.40
CA ALA A 211 -6.03 22.70 -13.49
C ALA A 211 -7.25 21.92 -12.98
N PHE A 212 -8.28 21.87 -13.81
CA PHE A 212 -9.37 20.92 -13.69
C PHE A 212 -8.88 19.58 -14.23
N ARG A 213 -8.37 18.72 -13.33
CA ARG A 213 -7.74 17.46 -13.70
C ARG A 213 -8.72 16.29 -13.62
N PRO A 214 -8.61 15.28 -14.51
CA PRO A 214 -9.37 14.03 -14.39
C PRO A 214 -9.15 13.32 -13.05
N SER A 215 -7.98 13.45 -12.41
CA SER A 215 -7.65 12.90 -11.08
C SER A 215 -8.63 13.36 -10.00
N ILE A 216 -8.48 14.59 -9.48
CA ILE A 216 -9.27 15.10 -8.35
C ILE A 216 -10.78 14.99 -8.59
N ASN A 217 -11.26 15.19 -9.82
CA ASN A 217 -12.69 15.05 -10.11
C ASN A 217 -13.15 13.59 -10.04
N SER A 218 -12.33 12.63 -10.46
CA SER A 218 -12.62 11.20 -10.28
C SER A 218 -12.53 10.79 -8.81
N TYR A 219 -11.60 11.36 -8.06
CA TYR A 219 -11.47 11.10 -6.62
C TYR A 219 -12.69 11.61 -5.85
N GLN A 220 -13.17 12.82 -6.14
CA GLN A 220 -14.38 13.36 -5.51
C GLN A 220 -15.64 12.59 -5.95
N TYR A 221 -15.72 12.13 -7.20
CA TYR A 221 -16.76 11.18 -7.63
C TYR A 221 -16.75 9.90 -6.77
N ALA A 222 -15.58 9.29 -6.61
CA ALA A 222 -15.43 8.06 -5.83
C ALA A 222 -15.78 8.27 -4.35
N ASN A 223 -15.33 9.39 -3.76
CA ASN A 223 -15.66 9.75 -2.38
C ASN A 223 -17.16 9.99 -2.19
N ALA A 224 -17.83 10.67 -3.14
CA ALA A 224 -19.27 10.86 -3.08
C ALA A 224 -20.03 9.52 -3.16
N LEU A 225 -19.62 8.60 -4.03
CA LEU A 225 -20.21 7.26 -4.08
C LEU A 225 -19.97 6.47 -2.79
N ALA A 226 -18.76 6.52 -2.24
CA ALA A 226 -18.43 5.84 -0.98
C ALA A 226 -19.30 6.36 0.17
N ILE A 227 -19.43 7.69 0.32
CA ILE A 227 -20.31 8.31 1.32
C ILE A 227 -21.76 7.88 1.10
N SER A 228 -22.24 7.88 -0.15
CA SER A 228 -23.59 7.41 -0.46
C SER A 228 -23.82 5.96 -0.01
N ASN A 229 -22.87 5.07 -0.31
CA ASN A 229 -22.98 3.66 0.02
C ASN A 229 -22.89 3.40 1.52
N LEU A 230 -21.99 4.08 2.23
CA LEU A 230 -21.88 3.99 3.69
C LEU A 230 -23.12 4.55 4.39
N ALA A 231 -23.72 5.64 3.88
CA ALA A 231 -24.98 6.17 4.37
C ALA A 231 -26.13 5.15 4.19
N LYS A 232 -26.19 4.44 3.05
CA LYS A 232 -27.15 3.33 2.84
C LYS A 232 -26.99 2.23 3.88
N LEU A 233 -25.75 1.86 4.24
CA LEU A 233 -25.50 0.86 5.29
C LEU A 233 -26.05 1.29 6.65
N LYS A 234 -25.96 2.59 6.98
CA LYS A 234 -26.50 3.17 8.22
C LYS A 234 -28.02 3.39 8.17
N GLY A 235 -28.65 3.23 7.01
CA GLY A 235 -30.06 3.55 6.78
C GLY A 235 -30.35 5.04 6.64
N ASP A 236 -29.34 5.88 6.40
CA ASP A 236 -29.48 7.31 6.16
C ASP A 236 -29.76 7.57 4.66
N THR A 237 -31.03 7.44 4.28
CA THR A 237 -31.45 7.56 2.88
C THR A 237 -31.27 8.95 2.32
N ASP A 238 -31.38 10.00 3.15
CA ASP A 238 -31.28 11.39 2.69
C ASP A 238 -29.83 11.73 2.33
N VAL A 239 -28.87 11.36 3.17
CA VAL A 239 -27.43 11.50 2.85
C VAL A 239 -27.08 10.63 1.66
N ALA A 240 -27.55 9.38 1.63
CA ALA A 240 -27.31 8.47 0.51
C ALA A 240 -27.74 9.06 -0.84
N ASP A 241 -28.98 9.54 -0.94
CA ASP A 241 -29.53 10.09 -2.17
C ASP A 241 -28.86 11.42 -2.56
N SER A 242 -28.50 12.25 -1.59
CA SER A 242 -27.80 13.51 -1.82
C SER A 242 -26.42 13.28 -2.45
N TYR A 243 -25.62 12.39 -1.86
CA TYR A 243 -24.28 12.09 -2.36
C TYR A 243 -24.29 11.27 -3.66
N GLN A 244 -25.29 10.41 -3.87
CA GLN A 244 -25.51 9.74 -5.15
C GLN A 244 -25.72 10.76 -6.28
N LYS A 245 -26.58 11.76 -6.06
CA LYS A 245 -26.81 12.84 -7.05
C LYS A 245 -25.56 13.68 -7.30
N GLN A 246 -24.75 13.92 -6.27
CA GLN A 246 -23.49 14.63 -6.42
C GLN A 246 -22.49 13.84 -7.26
N ALA A 247 -22.35 12.53 -7.00
CA ALA A 247 -21.53 11.65 -7.82
C ALA A 247 -22.00 11.65 -9.29
N GLU A 248 -23.31 11.52 -9.54
CA GLU A 248 -23.88 11.59 -10.89
C GLU A 248 -23.59 12.93 -11.58
N ALA A 249 -23.69 14.05 -10.86
CA ALA A 249 -23.38 15.37 -11.40
C ALA A 249 -21.89 15.55 -11.73
N ILE A 250 -20.99 15.05 -10.87
CA ILE A 250 -19.54 15.07 -11.12
C ILE A 250 -19.23 14.21 -12.35
N LYS A 251 -19.76 12.98 -12.39
CA LYS A 251 -19.61 12.07 -13.55
C LYS A 251 -20.03 12.76 -14.85
N GLN A 252 -21.23 13.31 -14.89
CA GLN A 252 -21.73 14.00 -16.09
C GLN A 252 -20.80 15.16 -16.49
N THR A 253 -20.37 15.97 -15.53
CA THR A 253 -19.52 17.13 -15.80
C THR A 253 -18.14 16.72 -16.32
N VAL A 254 -17.49 15.71 -15.72
CA VAL A 254 -16.21 15.17 -16.20
C VAL A 254 -16.34 14.68 -17.64
N GLN A 255 -17.37 13.92 -17.94
CA GLN A 255 -17.66 13.41 -19.29
C GLN A 255 -17.89 14.52 -20.31
N ASP A 256 -18.69 15.53 -19.98
CA ASP A 256 -19.04 16.59 -20.91
C ASP A 256 -17.92 17.59 -21.17
N THR A 257 -17.04 17.78 -20.17
CA THR A 257 -16.11 18.91 -20.17
C THR A 257 -14.65 18.51 -20.23
N LEU A 258 -14.25 17.39 -19.65
CA LEU A 258 -12.86 16.92 -19.66
C LEU A 258 -12.59 15.90 -20.77
N TRP A 259 -13.62 15.30 -21.36
CA TRP A 259 -13.43 14.52 -22.59
C TRP A 259 -13.04 15.44 -23.76
N ASN A 260 -11.94 15.12 -24.42
CA ASN A 260 -11.48 15.83 -25.61
C ASN A 260 -11.63 14.93 -26.83
N SER A 261 -12.54 15.26 -27.75
CA SER A 261 -12.81 14.46 -28.94
C SER A 261 -11.71 14.49 -30.01
N THR A 262 -10.80 15.47 -29.97
CA THR A 262 -9.62 15.50 -30.86
C THR A 262 -8.57 14.53 -30.36
N PHE A 263 -8.34 14.52 -29.05
CA PHE A 263 -7.38 13.61 -28.44
C PHE A 263 -7.97 12.21 -28.19
N GLU A 264 -9.30 12.06 -28.15
CA GLU A 264 -10.03 10.85 -27.74
C GLU A 264 -9.59 10.36 -26.35
N HIS A 265 -9.48 11.31 -25.41
CA HIS A 265 -8.98 11.06 -24.06
C HIS A 265 -9.58 12.07 -23.07
N PHE A 266 -9.56 11.76 -21.78
CA PHE A 266 -9.83 12.75 -20.74
C PHE A 266 -8.59 13.63 -20.53
N ILE A 267 -8.77 14.95 -20.65
CA ILE A 267 -7.70 15.94 -20.71
C ILE A 267 -7.98 17.06 -19.71
N ASP A 268 -6.95 17.50 -19.02
CA ASP A 268 -7.01 18.64 -18.12
C ASP A 268 -7.43 19.92 -18.83
N ARG A 269 -8.07 20.82 -18.07
CA ARG A 269 -8.25 22.22 -18.49
C ARG A 269 -7.59 23.17 -17.49
N PHE A 270 -7.03 24.26 -17.98
CA PHE A 270 -6.44 25.28 -17.12
C PHE A 270 -7.49 25.95 -16.21
N LYS A 271 -7.22 26.02 -14.90
CA LYS A 271 -7.96 26.84 -13.92
C LYS A 271 -7.39 28.26 -13.80
N VAL A 272 -6.21 28.48 -14.36
CA VAL A 272 -5.48 29.76 -14.37
C VAL A 272 -5.58 30.45 -15.74
N ASP A 273 -5.38 31.76 -15.76
CA ASP A 273 -5.27 32.60 -16.96
C ASP A 273 -4.05 33.50 -16.80
N ASN A 274 -3.11 33.45 -17.73
CA ASN A 274 -1.90 34.27 -17.73
C ASN A 274 -1.39 34.52 -19.17
N GLU A 275 -0.16 35.02 -19.32
CA GLU A 275 0.40 35.33 -20.65
C GLU A 275 0.73 34.10 -21.51
N HIS A 276 0.79 32.90 -20.92
CA HIS A 276 1.14 31.64 -21.58
C HIS A 276 -0.07 30.72 -21.81
N VAL A 277 -1.02 30.70 -20.88
CA VAL A 277 -2.17 29.79 -20.89
C VAL A 277 -3.45 30.54 -20.56
N LYS A 278 -4.59 30.03 -21.04
CA LYS A 278 -5.90 30.66 -20.85
C LYS A 278 -6.81 29.77 -20.03
N TYR A 279 -7.56 30.40 -19.13
CA TYR A 279 -8.58 29.70 -18.36
C TYR A 279 -9.53 28.95 -19.27
N TRP A 280 -9.85 27.71 -18.89
CA TRP A 280 -10.74 26.79 -19.58
C TRP A 280 -10.20 26.12 -20.85
N ASP A 281 -9.08 26.58 -21.41
CA ASP A 281 -8.46 25.86 -22.53
C ASP A 281 -7.96 24.49 -22.05
N PHE A 282 -8.03 23.50 -22.94
CA PHE A 282 -7.41 22.20 -22.70
C PHE A 282 -5.89 22.34 -22.68
N ILE A 283 -5.22 21.53 -21.86
CA ILE A 283 -3.79 21.31 -22.04
C ILE A 283 -3.52 20.67 -23.41
N ARG A 284 -2.31 20.86 -23.93
CA ARG A 284 -1.98 20.51 -25.32
C ARG A 284 -1.45 19.08 -25.52
N GLY A 285 -1.76 18.14 -24.63
CA GLY A 285 -1.33 16.75 -24.74
C GLY A 285 -2.08 15.81 -23.81
N ARG A 286 -1.99 14.51 -24.08
CA ARG A 286 -2.53 13.47 -23.21
C ARG A 286 -1.55 13.19 -22.06
N GLU A 287 -2.10 13.06 -20.88
CA GLU A 287 -1.40 12.53 -19.71
C GLU A 287 -2.07 11.22 -19.28
N LEU A 288 -1.28 10.34 -18.68
CA LEU A 288 -1.72 9.02 -18.24
C LEU A 288 -2.83 9.10 -17.17
N VAL A 289 -2.89 10.23 -16.44
CA VAL A 289 -3.97 10.58 -15.50
C VAL A 289 -5.37 10.55 -16.13
N GLY A 290 -5.49 10.72 -17.44
CA GLY A 290 -6.78 10.61 -18.15
C GLY A 290 -7.40 9.22 -18.10
N TYR A 291 -6.71 8.18 -17.61
CA TYR A 291 -7.30 6.87 -17.32
C TYR A 291 -7.88 6.74 -15.91
N VAL A 292 -7.56 7.66 -14.99
CA VAL A 292 -8.05 7.63 -13.59
C VAL A 292 -9.59 7.58 -13.47
N PRO A 293 -10.40 8.19 -14.37
CA PRO A 293 -11.84 7.98 -14.37
C PRO A 293 -12.26 6.50 -14.32
N TRP A 294 -11.61 5.61 -15.07
CA TRP A 294 -11.93 4.18 -15.07
C TRP A 294 -11.46 3.45 -13.81
N THR A 295 -10.49 3.98 -13.06
CA THR A 295 -10.09 3.43 -11.74
C THR A 295 -11.26 3.35 -10.77
N HIS A 296 -12.23 4.25 -10.93
CA HIS A 296 -13.38 4.40 -10.05
C HIS A 296 -14.72 4.14 -10.75
N ASP A 297 -14.72 3.52 -11.94
CA ASP A 297 -15.93 3.22 -12.72
C ASP A 297 -16.76 4.48 -13.08
N LEU A 298 -16.08 5.60 -13.36
CA LEU A 298 -16.73 6.87 -13.69
C LEU A 298 -17.31 6.87 -15.11
N PRO A 299 -16.54 6.60 -16.19
CA PRO A 299 -17.04 6.77 -17.55
C PRO A 299 -18.23 5.84 -17.84
N ASP A 300 -19.13 6.29 -18.70
CA ASP A 300 -20.16 5.45 -19.27
C ASP A 300 -19.53 4.39 -20.16
N ASN A 301 -20.15 3.21 -20.16
CA ASN A 301 -19.72 2.10 -21.01
C ASN A 301 -20.15 2.36 -22.46
N THR A 302 -19.37 3.19 -23.17
CA THR A 302 -19.59 3.58 -24.56
C THR A 302 -18.35 3.28 -25.42
N GLU A 303 -18.55 3.10 -26.71
CA GLU A 303 -17.43 2.93 -27.65
C GLU A 303 -16.60 4.21 -27.80
N GLU A 304 -17.23 5.39 -27.63
CA GLU A 304 -16.56 6.68 -27.70
C GLU A 304 -15.46 6.80 -26.65
N TYR A 305 -15.79 6.62 -25.36
CA TYR A 305 -14.80 6.72 -24.30
C TYR A 305 -13.77 5.59 -24.38
N ALA A 306 -14.19 4.41 -24.83
CA ALA A 306 -13.28 3.28 -24.99
C ALA A 306 -12.13 3.56 -25.97
N GLN A 307 -12.28 4.50 -26.92
CA GLN A 307 -11.21 4.86 -27.86
C GLN A 307 -9.93 5.31 -27.17
N ALA A 308 -9.99 5.84 -25.94
CA ALA A 308 -8.80 6.21 -25.17
C ALA A 308 -7.83 5.03 -25.00
N TRP A 309 -8.32 3.80 -24.88
CA TRP A 309 -7.49 2.63 -24.60
C TRP A 309 -6.55 2.23 -25.74
N LYS A 310 -6.80 2.68 -26.98
CA LYS A 310 -5.86 2.47 -28.10
C LYS A 310 -4.53 3.19 -27.90
N HIS A 311 -4.52 4.24 -27.06
CA HIS A 311 -3.31 5.03 -26.79
C HIS A 311 -2.38 4.36 -25.79
N LEU A 312 -2.92 3.53 -24.90
CA LEU A 312 -2.17 2.91 -23.82
C LEU A 312 -1.04 2.00 -24.34
N LEU A 313 -1.33 1.25 -25.40
CA LEU A 313 -0.43 0.27 -26.01
C LEU A 313 0.38 0.84 -27.19
N ASP A 314 0.19 2.11 -27.53
CA ASP A 314 0.87 2.75 -28.66
C ASP A 314 2.27 3.24 -28.23
N SER A 315 3.31 2.74 -28.90
CA SER A 315 4.71 3.07 -28.59
C SER A 315 5.05 4.53 -28.81
N GLU A 316 4.32 5.22 -29.69
CA GLU A 316 4.46 6.66 -29.94
C GLU A 316 3.68 7.51 -28.93
N LYS A 317 2.92 6.88 -28.02
CA LYS A 317 2.15 7.53 -26.95
C LYS A 317 2.60 7.01 -25.58
N PHE A 318 1.77 6.24 -24.88
CA PHE A 318 2.03 5.87 -23.48
C PHE A 318 2.91 4.62 -23.31
N ALA A 319 3.01 3.74 -24.31
CA ALA A 319 3.71 2.47 -24.15
C ALA A 319 5.24 2.62 -24.24
N GLY A 320 5.91 2.59 -23.10
CA GLY A 320 7.35 2.39 -23.02
C GLY A 320 7.74 0.92 -23.04
N LYS A 321 9.01 0.63 -23.33
CA LYS A 321 9.53 -0.75 -23.32
C LYS A 321 9.55 -1.39 -21.93
N LYS A 322 9.67 -0.57 -20.88
CA LYS A 322 9.85 -0.98 -19.49
C LYS A 322 8.83 -0.39 -18.53
N GLY A 323 7.97 0.51 -18.98
CA GLY A 323 6.87 1.05 -18.18
C GLY A 323 5.95 1.95 -19.02
N LEU A 324 4.90 2.47 -18.38
CA LEU A 324 3.97 3.42 -19.00
C LEU A 324 4.42 4.86 -18.75
N ARG A 325 4.48 5.67 -19.81
CA ARG A 325 4.86 7.08 -19.71
C ARG A 325 3.72 7.90 -19.10
N THR A 326 4.03 8.79 -18.15
CA THR A 326 3.01 9.73 -17.63
C THR A 326 2.56 10.75 -18.67
N ASN A 327 3.41 11.04 -19.68
CA ASN A 327 3.13 11.96 -20.78
C ASN A 327 3.69 11.40 -22.11
N GLU A 328 3.09 11.78 -23.23
CA GLU A 328 3.47 11.31 -24.56
C GLU A 328 4.80 11.94 -25.05
N PRO A 329 5.64 11.19 -25.80
CA PRO A 329 6.87 11.71 -26.41
C PRO A 329 6.70 12.91 -27.35
N SER A 330 5.48 13.15 -27.83
CA SER A 330 5.16 14.28 -28.72
C SER A 330 5.15 15.63 -28.01
N TYR A 331 5.10 15.65 -26.67
CA TYR A 331 5.15 16.88 -25.89
C TYR A 331 6.54 17.51 -25.94
N GLU A 332 6.60 18.82 -26.19
CA GLU A 332 7.83 19.60 -26.35
C GLU A 332 8.82 19.46 -25.18
N TYR A 333 8.30 19.31 -23.96
CA TYR A 333 9.11 19.17 -22.75
C TYR A 333 9.11 17.74 -22.20
N TYR A 334 8.80 16.74 -23.04
CA TYR A 334 8.85 15.33 -22.65
C TYR A 334 10.23 14.96 -22.09
N MET A 335 10.26 14.36 -20.89
CA MET A 335 11.48 13.96 -20.16
C MET A 335 12.49 15.09 -19.91
N LYS A 336 12.11 16.36 -20.14
CA LYS A 336 12.97 17.51 -19.83
C LYS A 336 13.20 17.55 -18.32
N GLN A 337 14.45 17.74 -17.93
CA GLN A 337 14.83 17.83 -16.53
C GLN A 337 14.83 19.28 -16.06
N TYR A 338 14.02 19.56 -15.05
CA TYR A 338 14.00 20.78 -14.25
C TYR A 338 14.70 20.51 -12.92
N ARG A 339 15.45 21.49 -12.41
CA ARG A 339 16.26 21.35 -11.20
C ARG A 339 15.68 22.16 -10.06
N TYR A 340 15.53 21.50 -8.91
CA TYR A 340 15.19 22.16 -7.66
C TYR A 340 16.03 21.67 -6.47
N GLU A 341 16.81 20.58 -6.63
CA GLU A 341 17.72 20.07 -5.60
C GLU A 341 19.10 19.67 -6.19
N GLY A 342 19.98 20.65 -6.38
CA GLY A 342 21.36 20.40 -6.81
C GLY A 342 21.48 19.91 -8.27
N ASP A 343 22.36 18.94 -8.51
CA ASP A 343 22.69 18.43 -9.86
C ASP A 343 22.06 17.04 -10.18
N SER A 344 21.50 16.37 -9.16
CA SER A 344 20.86 15.05 -9.29
C SER A 344 19.63 15.12 -10.21
N ARG A 345 19.19 13.98 -10.76
CA ARG A 345 17.90 13.92 -11.45
C ARG A 345 16.78 13.81 -10.40
N GLU A 346 15.71 14.59 -10.57
CA GLU A 346 14.63 14.69 -9.59
C GLU A 346 13.25 14.33 -10.17
N CYS A 347 12.26 14.22 -9.27
CA CYS A 347 10.92 13.70 -9.48
C CYS A 347 10.13 14.56 -10.47
N GLN A 348 9.75 13.99 -11.62
CA GLN A 348 9.06 14.75 -12.67
C GLN A 348 8.00 13.90 -13.37
N TRP A 349 6.86 14.52 -13.71
CA TRP A 349 5.72 13.82 -14.30
C TRP A 349 5.51 14.12 -15.79
N ASN A 350 6.48 14.71 -16.46
CA ASN A 350 6.47 15.04 -17.88
C ASN A 350 6.96 13.89 -18.80
N GLY A 351 6.87 12.63 -18.38
CA GLY A 351 7.28 11.49 -19.21
C GLY A 351 7.74 10.22 -18.51
N PRO A 352 8.38 10.29 -17.32
CA PRO A 352 8.81 9.08 -16.60
C PRO A 352 7.70 8.07 -16.35
N ALA A 353 8.08 6.83 -16.10
CA ALA A 353 7.18 5.80 -15.62
C ALA A 353 7.08 5.85 -14.09
N TRP A 354 5.89 6.10 -13.58
CA TRP A 354 5.60 6.19 -12.15
C TRP A 354 4.76 4.99 -11.68
N PRO A 355 5.25 4.17 -10.73
CA PRO A 355 4.47 3.11 -10.08
C PRO A 355 3.10 3.58 -9.58
N TYR A 356 3.02 4.81 -9.08
CA TYR A 356 1.77 5.48 -8.67
C TYR A 356 0.72 5.43 -9.78
N GLN A 357 1.05 5.94 -10.98
CA GLN A 357 0.07 6.02 -12.07
C GLN A 357 -0.10 4.69 -12.81
N ILE A 358 0.94 3.85 -12.86
CA ILE A 358 0.82 2.47 -13.36
C ILE A 358 -0.20 1.70 -12.51
N THR A 359 -0.21 1.88 -11.19
CA THR A 359 -1.21 1.28 -10.29
C THR A 359 -2.62 1.73 -10.65
N GLN A 360 -2.83 3.03 -10.87
CA GLN A 360 -4.14 3.57 -11.26
C GLN A 360 -4.58 2.98 -12.61
N VAL A 361 -3.71 2.98 -13.62
CA VAL A 361 -4.03 2.49 -14.96
C VAL A 361 -4.30 0.98 -14.96
N LEU A 362 -3.56 0.18 -14.21
CA LEU A 362 -3.82 -1.26 -14.10
C LEU A 362 -5.13 -1.53 -13.35
N THR A 363 -5.47 -0.71 -12.35
CA THR A 363 -6.79 -0.79 -11.69
C THR A 363 -7.91 -0.45 -12.68
N ALA A 364 -7.77 0.66 -13.41
CA ALA A 364 -8.69 1.09 -14.46
C ALA A 364 -8.87 0.04 -15.57
N LEU A 365 -7.77 -0.54 -16.06
CA LEU A 365 -7.82 -1.61 -17.06
C LEU A 365 -8.48 -2.86 -16.49
N GLY A 366 -8.22 -3.14 -15.20
CA GLY A 366 -8.85 -4.22 -14.46
C GLY A 366 -10.37 -4.10 -14.39
N ASN A 367 -10.89 -2.88 -14.19
CA ASN A 367 -12.32 -2.58 -14.20
C ASN A 367 -12.92 -2.62 -15.61
N LEU A 368 -12.21 -2.02 -16.59
CA LEU A 368 -12.61 -2.04 -17.99
C LEU A 368 -12.85 -3.49 -18.46
N LEU A 369 -11.85 -4.36 -18.28
CA LEU A 369 -11.92 -5.76 -18.70
C LEU A 369 -12.89 -6.61 -17.87
N ASP A 370 -13.30 -6.12 -16.71
CA ASP A 370 -14.28 -6.78 -15.86
C ASP A 370 -15.72 -6.54 -16.33
N HIS A 371 -16.11 -5.28 -16.56
CA HIS A 371 -17.53 -4.94 -16.77
C HIS A 371 -17.81 -3.86 -17.83
N TYR A 372 -16.80 -3.34 -18.52
CA TYR A 372 -17.00 -2.51 -19.72
C TYR A 372 -16.93 -3.38 -20.98
N ASN A 373 -18.10 -3.67 -21.55
CA ASN A 373 -18.24 -4.65 -22.62
C ASN A 373 -18.40 -4.06 -24.03
N THR A 374 -18.18 -2.75 -24.21
CA THR A 374 -18.31 -2.11 -25.52
C THR A 374 -17.08 -2.28 -26.41
N THR A 375 -15.90 -2.53 -25.84
CA THR A 375 -14.63 -2.48 -26.58
C THR A 375 -13.85 -3.80 -26.57
N SER A 376 -13.03 -3.98 -27.59
CA SER A 376 -12.02 -5.04 -27.69
C SER A 376 -10.63 -4.48 -28.02
N LEU A 377 -10.38 -3.19 -27.75
CA LEU A 377 -9.11 -2.50 -28.05
C LEU A 377 -7.95 -2.97 -27.16
N VAL A 378 -8.27 -3.50 -25.98
CA VAL A 378 -7.35 -4.08 -25.01
C VAL A 378 -7.93 -5.40 -24.50
N THR A 379 -7.07 -6.30 -24.04
CA THR A 379 -7.41 -7.68 -23.71
C THR A 379 -6.83 -8.11 -22.37
N LYS A 380 -7.23 -9.30 -21.89
CA LYS A 380 -6.62 -9.95 -20.71
C LYS A 380 -5.12 -10.24 -20.90
N THR A 381 -4.69 -10.49 -22.14
CA THR A 381 -3.27 -10.61 -22.50
C THR A 381 -2.55 -9.28 -22.26
N ASP A 382 -3.14 -8.16 -22.64
CA ASP A 382 -2.53 -6.84 -22.42
C ASP A 382 -2.42 -6.51 -20.93
N TYR A 383 -3.47 -6.79 -20.14
CA TYR A 383 -3.42 -6.66 -18.68
C TYR A 383 -2.30 -7.51 -18.06
N THR A 384 -2.20 -8.79 -18.45
CA THR A 384 -1.18 -9.71 -17.94
C THR A 384 0.23 -9.24 -18.29
N ASN A 385 0.44 -8.76 -19.52
CA ASN A 385 1.72 -8.24 -19.98
C ASN A 385 2.12 -6.95 -19.27
N LEU A 386 1.18 -6.02 -19.05
CA LEU A 386 1.44 -4.77 -18.33
C LEU A 386 1.71 -5.03 -16.85
N LEU A 387 0.99 -5.96 -16.21
CA LEU A 387 1.26 -6.36 -14.83
C LEU A 387 2.65 -7.01 -14.71
N LEU A 388 3.05 -7.85 -15.67
CA LEU A 388 4.39 -8.44 -15.72
C LEU A 388 5.47 -7.37 -15.93
N GLN A 389 5.25 -6.42 -16.85
CA GLN A 389 6.17 -5.28 -17.05
C GLN A 389 6.32 -4.46 -15.76
N TYR A 390 5.22 -4.23 -15.03
CA TYR A 390 5.25 -3.53 -13.76
C TYR A 390 5.99 -4.33 -12.67
N ALA A 391 5.80 -5.65 -12.60
CA ALA A 391 6.59 -6.51 -11.72
C ALA A 391 8.09 -6.38 -12.03
N GLN A 392 8.48 -6.42 -13.30
CA GLN A 392 9.87 -6.26 -13.72
C GLN A 392 10.48 -4.89 -13.36
N LEU A 393 9.66 -3.84 -13.21
CA LEU A 393 10.11 -2.52 -12.78
C LEU A 393 10.55 -2.48 -11.31
N HIS A 394 10.11 -3.44 -10.48
CA HIS A 394 10.56 -3.57 -9.08
C HIS A 394 11.97 -4.14 -8.96
N HIS A 395 12.51 -4.74 -10.03
CA HIS A 395 13.87 -5.25 -10.07
C HIS A 395 14.81 -4.14 -10.55
N ASN A 396 15.61 -3.60 -9.63
CA ASN A 396 16.49 -2.49 -9.93
C ASN A 396 17.69 -2.95 -10.78
N PRO A 397 17.78 -2.52 -12.05
CA PRO A 397 18.88 -2.92 -12.94
C PRO A 397 20.25 -2.34 -12.53
N ASP A 398 20.27 -1.34 -11.65
CA ASP A 398 21.50 -0.75 -11.11
C ASP A 398 22.04 -1.49 -9.87
N GLN A 399 21.27 -2.46 -9.37
CA GLN A 399 21.58 -3.29 -8.21
C GLN A 399 21.49 -4.78 -8.55
N ASP A 400 22.02 -5.17 -9.71
CA ASP A 400 22.04 -6.57 -10.19
C ASP A 400 20.66 -7.26 -10.23
N GLY A 401 19.58 -6.47 -10.39
CA GLY A 401 18.20 -6.96 -10.42
C GLY A 401 17.58 -7.21 -9.05
N ALA A 402 18.18 -6.71 -7.96
CA ALA A 402 17.61 -6.75 -6.62
C ALA A 402 16.23 -6.09 -6.57
N LEU A 403 15.34 -6.62 -5.72
CA LEU A 403 14.03 -6.04 -5.50
C LEU A 403 14.17 -4.77 -4.67
N ASN A 404 14.04 -3.63 -5.35
CA ASN A 404 14.13 -2.31 -4.78
C ASN A 404 13.31 -1.35 -5.65
N LEU A 405 12.06 -1.13 -5.22
CA LEU A 405 11.14 -0.19 -5.83
C LEU A 405 11.50 1.23 -5.37
N GLU A 406 11.72 2.11 -6.33
CA GLU A 406 12.04 3.52 -6.15
C GLU A 406 10.89 4.42 -6.65
N GLU A 407 11.13 5.72 -6.71
CA GLU A 407 10.12 6.73 -7.02
C GLU A 407 9.63 6.66 -8.48
N ASP A 408 10.52 6.85 -9.45
CA ASP A 408 10.20 6.88 -10.87
C ASP A 408 11.32 6.32 -11.76
N TYR A 409 10.95 6.01 -13.01
CA TYR A 409 11.78 5.21 -13.90
C TYR A 409 11.80 5.76 -15.32
N ASP A 410 12.93 5.56 -15.99
CA ASP A 410 13.00 5.77 -17.43
C ASP A 410 12.16 4.69 -18.15
N PRO A 411 11.13 5.07 -18.93
CA PRO A 411 10.18 4.13 -19.52
C PRO A 411 10.77 3.25 -20.62
N GLU A 412 11.96 3.57 -21.13
CA GLU A 412 12.65 2.79 -22.15
C GLU A 412 13.62 1.77 -21.56
N THR A 413 14.29 2.13 -20.47
CA THR A 413 15.37 1.34 -19.87
C THR A 413 14.99 0.64 -18.57
N GLY A 414 13.96 1.14 -17.87
CA GLY A 414 13.55 0.64 -16.55
C GLY A 414 14.52 1.00 -15.44
N ARG A 415 15.43 1.96 -15.67
CA ARG A 415 16.38 2.45 -14.65
C ARG A 415 15.71 3.52 -13.79
N PRO A 416 15.89 3.51 -12.46
CA PRO A 416 15.43 4.59 -11.60
C PRO A 416 15.99 5.94 -12.05
N ILE A 417 15.20 7.00 -11.95
CA ILE A 417 15.63 8.36 -12.30
C ILE A 417 16.10 9.13 -11.05
N VAL A 418 15.28 9.14 -9.99
CA VAL A 418 15.59 9.90 -8.77
C VAL A 418 16.75 9.28 -8.00
N GLY A 419 16.70 7.99 -7.63
CA GLY A 419 17.89 7.31 -7.09
C GLY A 419 18.44 7.90 -5.79
N LEU A 420 17.64 8.64 -5.02
CA LEU A 420 18.12 9.37 -3.84
C LEU A 420 18.08 8.48 -2.60
N ALA A 421 18.76 8.91 -1.53
CA ALA A 421 18.85 8.17 -0.28
C ALA A 421 17.48 7.82 0.36
N ARG A 422 16.43 8.57 0.02
CA ARG A 422 15.05 8.38 0.48
C ARG A 422 14.24 7.39 -0.37
N SER A 423 14.68 7.11 -1.60
CA SER A 423 13.91 6.41 -2.63
C SER A 423 13.78 4.88 -2.42
N PRO A 424 14.71 4.15 -1.78
CA PRO A 424 14.58 2.70 -1.66
C PRO A 424 13.29 2.24 -0.96
N HIS A 425 12.67 1.20 -1.51
CA HIS A 425 11.44 0.56 -1.02
C HIS A 425 10.23 1.49 -0.90
N TYR A 426 10.11 2.46 -1.81
CA TYR A 426 9.08 3.50 -1.77
C TYR A 426 7.64 2.97 -1.81
N PHE A 427 6.79 3.42 -0.88
CA PHE A 427 5.40 2.96 -0.77
C PHE A 427 4.39 4.00 -1.28
N HIS A 428 4.54 4.40 -2.54
CA HIS A 428 3.67 5.37 -3.21
C HIS A 428 2.86 4.73 -4.36
N SER A 429 2.52 3.45 -4.22
CA SER A 429 1.85 2.65 -5.26
C SER A 429 1.22 1.38 -4.69
N GLY A 430 0.46 0.63 -5.49
CA GLY A 430 -0.11 -0.68 -5.14
C GLY A 430 0.40 -1.80 -6.06
N PHE A 431 0.35 -3.05 -5.61
CA PHE A 431 0.64 -4.24 -6.43
C PHE A 431 -0.13 -5.47 -5.96
N VAL A 432 -0.17 -5.72 -4.65
CA VAL A 432 -0.91 -6.84 -4.05
C VAL A 432 -2.39 -6.78 -4.44
N ASP A 433 -2.97 -5.56 -4.40
CA ASP A 433 -4.36 -5.37 -4.78
C ASP A 433 -4.62 -5.70 -6.26
N LEU A 434 -3.70 -5.36 -7.16
CA LEU A 434 -3.81 -5.69 -8.59
C LEU A 434 -3.79 -7.20 -8.81
N VAL A 435 -2.92 -7.91 -8.08
CA VAL A 435 -2.84 -9.37 -8.15
C VAL A 435 -4.15 -10.00 -7.65
N LEU A 436 -4.64 -9.63 -6.47
CA LEU A 436 -5.81 -10.28 -5.87
C LEU A 436 -7.13 -9.89 -6.55
N SER A 437 -7.33 -8.60 -6.84
CA SER A 437 -8.59 -8.10 -7.40
C SER A 437 -8.68 -8.21 -8.92
N GLY A 438 -7.55 -8.22 -9.64
CA GLY A 438 -7.50 -8.29 -11.10
C GLY A 438 -6.97 -9.62 -11.62
N PHE A 439 -5.68 -9.91 -11.42
CA PHE A 439 -5.02 -11.11 -11.96
C PHE A 439 -5.71 -12.41 -11.51
N VAL A 440 -5.82 -12.61 -10.20
CA VAL A 440 -6.59 -13.70 -9.56
C VAL A 440 -8.09 -13.43 -9.74
N GLY A 441 -8.50 -12.18 -9.54
CA GLY A 441 -9.81 -11.69 -9.95
C GLY A 441 -10.91 -11.79 -8.90
N LEU A 442 -10.59 -11.71 -7.60
CA LEU A 442 -11.63 -11.58 -6.58
C LEU A 442 -12.27 -10.19 -6.68
N ARG A 443 -13.55 -10.15 -7.07
CA ARG A 443 -14.32 -8.90 -7.19
C ARG A 443 -15.10 -8.67 -5.91
N ALA A 444 -14.63 -7.72 -5.10
CA ALA A 444 -15.22 -7.41 -3.81
C ALA A 444 -16.61 -6.76 -3.97
N ARG A 445 -17.57 -7.12 -3.10
CA ARG A 445 -18.99 -6.80 -3.26
C ARG A 445 -19.64 -6.46 -1.92
N PRO A 446 -20.68 -5.60 -1.92
CA PRO A 446 -21.36 -5.21 -0.69
C PRO A 446 -22.45 -6.20 -0.26
N ASP A 447 -22.80 -7.20 -1.09
CA ASP A 447 -23.78 -8.24 -0.79
C ASP A 447 -23.11 -9.57 -0.39
N ASP A 448 -23.92 -10.57 -0.05
CA ASP A 448 -23.47 -11.90 0.40
C ASP A 448 -23.10 -12.81 -0.80
N THR A 449 -22.23 -12.32 -1.68
CA THR A 449 -21.79 -13.02 -2.91
C THR A 449 -20.28 -12.94 -3.07
N LEU A 450 -19.65 -14.10 -3.24
CA LEU A 450 -18.28 -14.20 -3.75
C LEU A 450 -18.32 -14.19 -5.28
N GLU A 451 -17.64 -13.23 -5.90
CA GLU A 451 -17.50 -13.13 -7.35
C GLU A 451 -16.02 -13.22 -7.76
N ILE A 452 -15.71 -14.14 -8.68
CA ILE A 452 -14.38 -14.32 -9.23
C ILE A 452 -14.43 -14.09 -10.74
N ASN A 453 -13.60 -13.17 -11.26
CA ASN A 453 -13.36 -12.95 -12.68
C ASN A 453 -11.87 -12.64 -12.93
N SER A 454 -11.08 -13.70 -13.05
CA SER A 454 -9.64 -13.63 -13.31
C SER A 454 -9.33 -12.94 -14.64
N LEU A 455 -8.36 -12.02 -14.61
CA LEU A 455 -7.79 -11.36 -15.79
C LEU A 455 -6.47 -11.96 -16.26
N ALA A 456 -5.99 -13.03 -15.61
CA ALA A 456 -4.83 -13.77 -16.09
C ALA A 456 -5.08 -14.30 -17.51
N ASP A 457 -4.10 -14.16 -18.38
CA ASP A 457 -4.12 -14.73 -19.72
C ASP A 457 -3.79 -16.25 -19.65
N PRO A 458 -4.75 -17.15 -19.93
CA PRO A 458 -4.52 -18.59 -19.84
C PRO A 458 -3.52 -19.12 -20.89
N ALA A 459 -3.13 -18.31 -21.89
CA ALA A 459 -2.10 -18.69 -22.86
C ALA A 459 -0.68 -18.57 -22.29
N SER A 460 -0.43 -17.61 -21.41
CA SER A 460 0.88 -17.34 -20.79
C SER A 460 0.95 -17.80 -19.33
N ILE A 461 -0.18 -17.82 -18.61
CA ILE A 461 -0.28 -18.24 -17.22
C ILE A 461 -0.85 -19.66 -17.16
N THR A 462 0.04 -20.63 -16.91
CA THR A 462 -0.30 -22.05 -16.91
C THR A 462 -0.90 -22.54 -15.59
N TYR A 463 -0.53 -21.90 -14.47
CA TYR A 463 -1.15 -22.13 -13.18
C TYR A 463 -1.02 -20.89 -12.29
N PHE A 464 -1.94 -20.74 -11.34
CA PHE A 464 -1.77 -19.90 -10.15
C PHE A 464 -2.65 -20.43 -9.01
N ARG A 465 -2.31 -20.13 -7.77
CA ARG A 465 -3.18 -20.31 -6.61
C ARG A 465 -2.96 -19.13 -5.67
N ALA A 466 -4.05 -18.46 -5.34
CA ALA A 466 -4.10 -17.53 -4.22
C ALA A 466 -5.00 -18.16 -3.16
N GLU A 467 -4.51 -18.30 -1.94
CA GLU A 467 -5.30 -18.84 -0.84
C GLU A 467 -5.14 -18.00 0.41
N ARG A 468 -5.92 -18.34 1.44
CA ARG A 468 -5.87 -17.61 2.70
C ARG A 468 -6.23 -16.14 2.49
N ILE A 469 -7.12 -15.85 1.54
CA ILE A 469 -7.61 -14.50 1.27
C ILE A 469 -8.76 -14.22 2.25
N PRO A 470 -8.64 -13.24 3.17
CA PRO A 470 -9.73 -12.88 4.06
C PRO A 470 -10.83 -12.19 3.26
N TYR A 471 -12.06 -12.71 3.32
CA TYR A 471 -13.21 -12.08 2.66
C TYR A 471 -14.50 -12.39 3.41
N HIS A 472 -15.21 -11.35 3.88
CA HIS A 472 -16.49 -11.44 4.60
C HIS A 472 -16.46 -12.42 5.78
N GLY A 473 -15.34 -12.46 6.51
CA GLY A 473 -15.10 -13.35 7.64
C GLY A 473 -14.66 -14.78 7.30
N HIS A 474 -14.50 -15.10 6.02
CA HIS A 474 -14.05 -16.41 5.52
C HIS A 474 -12.62 -16.39 4.98
N ASP A 475 -12.03 -17.59 4.87
CA ASP A 475 -10.82 -17.81 4.08
C ASP A 475 -11.18 -18.32 2.69
N ILE A 476 -10.79 -17.57 1.66
CA ILE A 476 -11.02 -17.92 0.26
C ILE A 476 -9.73 -18.46 -0.37
N ALA A 477 -9.87 -19.51 -1.20
CA ALA A 477 -8.84 -19.92 -2.14
C ALA A 477 -9.35 -19.95 -3.58
N ILE A 478 -8.51 -19.49 -4.49
CA ILE A 478 -8.78 -19.40 -5.93
C ILE A 478 -7.58 -20.01 -6.64
N GLN A 479 -7.83 -21.09 -7.37
CA GLN A 479 -6.79 -21.85 -8.07
C GLN A 479 -7.12 -21.92 -9.56
N TRP A 480 -6.11 -21.74 -10.39
CA TRP A 480 -6.11 -22.08 -11.81
C TRP A 480 -4.98 -23.07 -12.09
N ASP A 481 -5.26 -24.17 -12.78
CA ASP A 481 -4.23 -25.05 -13.33
C ASP A 481 -4.69 -25.59 -14.68
N ALA A 482 -4.08 -25.09 -15.76
CA ALA A 482 -4.50 -25.41 -17.12
C ALA A 482 -4.43 -26.91 -17.45
N LYS A 483 -3.56 -27.67 -16.76
CA LYS A 483 -3.35 -29.11 -17.02
C LYS A 483 -3.64 -30.00 -15.82
N GLY A 484 -3.81 -29.42 -14.63
CA GLY A 484 -3.94 -30.15 -13.36
C GLY A 484 -2.62 -30.78 -12.89
N THR A 485 -1.49 -30.44 -13.51
CA THR A 485 -0.20 -31.08 -13.22
C THR A 485 0.49 -30.51 -11.98
N HIS A 486 0.13 -29.30 -11.57
CA HIS A 486 0.79 -28.59 -10.47
C HIS A 486 0.03 -28.81 -9.15
N TYR A 487 -1.29 -28.64 -9.15
CA TYR A 487 -2.14 -28.83 -7.94
C TYR A 487 -3.00 -30.10 -7.96
N GLY A 488 -2.83 -30.96 -8.97
CA GLY A 488 -3.56 -32.23 -9.10
C GLY A 488 -5.01 -32.11 -9.61
N THR A 489 -5.52 -30.90 -9.84
CA THR A 489 -6.87 -30.67 -10.39
C THR A 489 -6.84 -29.60 -11.47
N THR A 490 -7.39 -29.93 -12.65
CA THR A 490 -7.45 -29.03 -13.81
C THR A 490 -8.55 -27.97 -13.67
N GLY A 491 -8.29 -26.77 -14.19
CA GLY A 491 -9.26 -25.68 -14.33
C GLY A 491 -9.21 -24.66 -13.19
N LEU A 492 -10.22 -23.79 -13.18
CA LEU A 492 -10.49 -22.82 -12.11
C LEU A 492 -11.24 -23.51 -10.98
N ILE A 493 -10.79 -23.34 -9.74
CA ILE A 493 -11.38 -23.89 -8.51
C ILE A 493 -11.51 -22.78 -7.49
N ILE A 494 -12.66 -22.74 -6.81
CA ILE A 494 -12.94 -21.79 -5.74
C ILE A 494 -13.23 -22.59 -4.47
N GLU A 495 -12.57 -22.23 -3.37
CA GLU A 495 -12.78 -22.78 -2.04
C GLU A 495 -13.20 -21.69 -1.06
N ILE A 496 -14.11 -22.06 -0.16
CA ILE A 496 -14.48 -21.30 1.03
C ILE A 496 -14.18 -22.19 2.23
N ASP A 497 -13.35 -21.72 3.15
CA ASP A 497 -12.95 -22.45 4.37
C ASP A 497 -12.45 -23.88 4.06
N ASN A 498 -11.55 -23.99 3.08
CA ASN A 498 -10.96 -25.24 2.58
C ASN A 498 -11.95 -26.23 1.94
N LYS A 499 -13.15 -25.77 1.55
CA LYS A 499 -14.14 -26.57 0.85
C LYS A 499 -14.35 -26.04 -0.55
N VAL A 500 -14.19 -26.90 -1.55
CA VAL A 500 -14.49 -26.52 -2.93
C VAL A 500 -15.98 -26.24 -3.11
N VAL A 501 -16.30 -25.04 -3.56
CA VAL A 501 -17.67 -24.56 -3.77
C VAL A 501 -18.01 -24.34 -5.25
N SER A 502 -17.01 -24.14 -6.10
CA SER A 502 -17.21 -23.98 -7.55
C SER A 502 -15.99 -24.43 -8.33
N LYS A 503 -16.21 -24.86 -9.58
CA LYS A 503 -15.18 -25.28 -10.54
C LYS A 503 -15.57 -24.90 -11.96
N SER A 504 -14.58 -24.60 -12.80
CA SER A 504 -14.74 -24.40 -14.24
C SER A 504 -13.53 -24.95 -15.00
N PRO A 505 -13.69 -25.58 -16.18
CA PRO A 505 -12.56 -26.05 -16.98
C PRO A 505 -11.74 -24.91 -17.62
N ILE A 506 -12.28 -23.70 -17.65
CA ILE A 506 -11.65 -22.50 -18.23
C ILE A 506 -11.72 -21.34 -17.22
N LEU A 507 -10.83 -20.35 -17.37
CA LEU A 507 -10.97 -19.07 -16.69
C LEU A 507 -12.23 -18.37 -17.17
N THR A 508 -13.20 -18.20 -16.27
CA THR A 508 -14.49 -17.58 -16.55
C THR A 508 -15.03 -16.92 -15.29
N ARG A 509 -16.00 -16.01 -15.44
CA ARG A 509 -16.67 -15.39 -14.30
C ARG A 509 -17.48 -16.43 -13.54
N LEU A 510 -17.29 -16.52 -12.23
CA LEU A 510 -18.01 -17.40 -11.33
C LEU A 510 -18.58 -16.61 -10.15
N THR A 511 -19.80 -16.93 -9.74
CA THR A 511 -20.45 -16.37 -8.56
C THR A 511 -20.91 -17.48 -7.63
N VAL A 512 -20.71 -17.27 -6.33
CA VAL A 512 -21.09 -18.22 -5.27
C VAL A 512 -21.75 -17.45 -4.14
N PRO A 513 -22.91 -17.89 -3.61
CA PRO A 513 -23.48 -17.31 -2.39
C PRO A 513 -22.48 -17.44 -1.22
N LEU A 514 -22.26 -16.34 -0.50
CA LEU A 514 -21.35 -16.28 0.64
C LEU A 514 -22.02 -15.51 1.79
N PRO A 515 -22.79 -16.18 2.66
CA PRO A 515 -23.32 -15.55 3.85
C PRO A 515 -22.17 -15.03 4.72
N ARG A 516 -22.21 -13.75 5.11
CA ARG A 516 -21.14 -13.11 5.88
C ARG A 516 -20.95 -13.74 7.26
N GLN A 517 -19.69 -13.79 7.69
CA GLN A 517 -19.29 -14.08 9.07
C GLN A 517 -18.59 -12.87 9.68
N SER A 518 -18.64 -12.75 11.00
CA SER A 518 -17.80 -11.78 11.71
C SER A 518 -16.34 -12.21 11.57
N PRO A 519 -15.44 -11.35 11.08
CA PRO A 519 -14.02 -11.63 11.11
C PRO A 519 -13.55 -11.91 12.54
N PRO A 520 -12.48 -12.70 12.72
CA PRO A 520 -11.86 -12.89 14.02
C PRO A 520 -11.48 -11.55 14.68
N PRO A 521 -11.58 -11.41 16.01
CA PRO A 521 -11.21 -10.19 16.69
C PRO A 521 -9.71 -9.91 16.55
N THR A 522 -9.36 -8.68 16.20
CA THR A 522 -7.96 -8.25 16.08
C THR A 522 -7.37 -7.96 17.46
N ARG A 523 -6.22 -8.58 17.79
CA ARG A 523 -5.47 -8.22 19.01
C ARG A 523 -4.88 -6.83 18.87
N ARG A 524 -5.06 -5.99 19.90
CA ARG A 524 -4.64 -4.58 19.92
C ARG A 524 -3.70 -4.28 21.10
N PRO A 525 -2.52 -4.93 21.19
CA PRO A 525 -1.53 -4.55 22.20
C PRO A 525 -1.08 -3.10 21.94
N ILE A 526 -0.87 -2.34 23.02
CA ILE A 526 -0.41 -0.94 22.95
C ILE A 526 1.04 -0.91 23.38
N ALA A 527 1.91 -0.52 22.45
CA ALA A 527 3.30 -0.22 22.75
C ALA A 527 3.37 1.11 23.53
N VAL A 528 3.80 1.04 24.79
CA VAL A 528 3.96 2.21 25.67
C VAL A 528 5.34 2.85 25.54
N SER A 529 6.25 2.21 24.80
CA SER A 529 7.60 2.71 24.54
C SER A 529 7.72 3.68 23.36
N ILE A 530 6.67 3.81 22.53
CA ILE A 530 6.76 4.61 21.31
C ILE A 530 6.95 6.09 21.64
N GLN A 531 8.03 6.67 21.15
CA GLN A 531 8.30 8.10 21.18
C GLN A 531 8.10 8.69 19.78
N LEU A 532 7.00 9.37 19.55
CA LEU A 532 6.76 10.03 18.25
C LEU A 532 7.52 11.34 18.11
N ASN A 533 7.57 12.11 19.20
CA ASN A 533 8.27 13.39 19.27
C ASN A 533 9.44 13.25 20.26
N SER A 534 10.66 13.41 19.76
CA SER A 534 11.91 13.25 20.55
C SER A 534 12.00 14.15 21.79
N THR A 535 11.15 15.18 21.89
CA THR A 535 11.08 16.08 23.06
C THR A 535 10.15 15.60 24.17
N LEU A 536 9.23 14.68 23.88
CA LEU A 536 8.20 14.17 24.80
C LEU A 536 8.57 12.78 25.34
N PRO A 537 8.06 12.36 26.52
CA PRO A 537 8.23 10.99 26.99
C PRO A 537 7.45 9.98 26.11
N PRO A 538 7.83 8.69 26.16
CA PRO A 538 8.98 8.13 26.87
C PRO A 538 10.32 8.56 26.25
N LYS A 539 11.42 8.47 27.01
CA LYS A 539 12.76 8.86 26.53
C LYS A 539 13.71 7.67 26.51
N ALA A 540 14.41 7.49 25.41
CA ALA A 540 15.47 6.49 25.31
C ALA A 540 16.84 7.03 25.74
N SER A 541 17.68 6.15 26.30
CA SER A 541 19.10 6.41 26.54
C SER A 541 19.90 5.11 26.50
N VAL A 542 21.22 5.20 26.38
CA VAL A 542 22.10 4.03 26.24
C VAL A 542 23.33 4.14 27.14
N SER A 543 23.96 3.00 27.41
CA SER A 543 25.20 2.91 28.20
C SER A 543 26.43 3.52 27.53
N VAL A 544 26.34 3.80 26.23
CA VAL A 544 27.46 4.25 25.39
C VAL A 544 27.60 5.77 25.44
N PRO A 545 28.76 6.31 25.86
CA PRO A 545 28.98 7.75 25.93
C PRO A 545 28.88 8.43 24.56
N ASN A 546 28.28 9.62 24.52
CA ASN A 546 28.13 10.44 23.30
C ASN A 546 27.42 9.72 22.15
N ALA A 547 26.48 8.81 22.45
CA ALA A 547 25.64 8.18 21.45
C ALA A 547 24.83 9.22 20.67
N ASP A 548 24.63 8.97 19.39
CA ASP A 548 23.79 9.79 18.51
C ASP A 548 22.34 9.72 18.98
N THR A 549 21.78 10.86 19.41
CA THR A 549 20.44 10.94 19.97
C THR A 549 19.35 10.61 18.95
N GLU A 550 19.56 10.88 17.66
CA GLU A 550 18.59 10.54 16.62
C GLU A 550 18.56 9.02 16.42
N LYS A 551 19.73 8.36 16.42
CA LYS A 551 19.81 6.89 16.33
C LYS A 551 19.28 6.18 17.57
N VAL A 552 19.47 6.76 18.76
CA VAL A 552 18.85 6.24 19.99
C VAL A 552 17.33 6.37 19.94
N HIS A 553 16.80 7.50 19.45
CA HIS A 553 15.35 7.69 19.26
C HIS A 553 14.76 6.73 18.23
N ALA A 554 15.47 6.49 17.13
CA ALA A 554 15.06 5.58 16.05
C ALA A 554 14.79 4.14 16.50
N ALA A 555 15.29 3.72 17.67
CA ALA A 555 15.03 2.40 18.24
C ALA A 555 13.74 2.34 19.10
N ILE A 556 12.96 3.41 19.16
CA ILE A 556 11.64 3.47 19.82
C ILE A 556 10.65 4.36 19.04
N ASP A 557 10.84 4.52 17.73
CA ASP A 557 10.07 5.46 16.89
C ASP A 557 8.83 4.83 16.20
N GLY A 558 8.62 3.54 16.46
CA GLY A 558 7.52 2.74 15.94
C GLY A 558 7.78 2.08 14.60
N ARG A 559 9.01 2.12 14.07
CA ARG A 559 9.35 1.62 12.73
C ARG A 559 10.20 0.34 12.78
N VAL A 560 9.88 -0.62 11.92
CA VAL A 560 10.61 -1.91 11.85
C VAL A 560 10.78 -2.36 10.41
N TRP A 561 12.04 -2.50 9.97
CA TRP A 561 12.43 -3.18 8.74
C TRP A 561 13.87 -3.71 8.84
N PHE A 562 14.24 -4.57 7.89
CA PHE A 562 15.54 -5.24 7.86
C PHE A 562 16.23 -5.16 6.48
N PHE A 563 15.92 -4.12 5.71
CA PHE A 563 16.58 -3.83 4.44
C PHE A 563 18.08 -3.50 4.65
N PRO A 564 18.99 -4.04 3.82
CA PRO A 564 20.43 -3.88 4.00
C PRO A 564 20.97 -2.50 3.61
N GLU A 565 20.21 -1.68 2.86
CA GLU A 565 20.64 -0.39 2.33
C GLU A 565 21.00 0.59 3.46
N PRO A 566 22.27 1.05 3.56
CA PRO A 566 22.70 1.91 4.67
C PRO A 566 21.99 3.27 4.71
N SER A 567 21.48 3.76 3.58
CA SER A 567 20.79 5.06 3.47
C SER A 567 19.45 5.11 4.19
N ILE A 568 18.85 3.94 4.45
CA ILE A 568 17.57 3.78 5.15
C ILE A 568 17.74 2.98 6.45
N ALA A 569 18.94 2.94 7.03
CA ALA A 569 19.16 2.18 8.26
C ALA A 569 18.42 2.80 9.47
N ASN A 570 17.53 2.01 10.11
CA ASN A 570 16.83 2.39 11.34
C ASN A 570 17.49 1.80 12.60
N GLY A 571 17.29 2.49 13.72
CA GLY A 571 17.71 2.03 15.05
C GLY A 571 19.09 2.47 15.50
N TRP A 572 19.52 1.88 16.62
CA TRP A 572 20.76 2.23 17.33
C TRP A 572 21.82 1.14 17.24
N ASP A 573 23.05 1.55 16.97
CA ASP A 573 24.21 0.65 16.83
C ASP A 573 25.10 0.68 18.07
N THR A 574 25.51 -0.50 18.54
CA THR A 574 26.55 -0.62 19.57
C THR A 574 27.95 -0.43 18.99
N PRO A 575 28.97 -0.13 19.83
CA PRO A 575 30.35 -0.48 19.53
C PRO A 575 30.49 -1.99 19.24
N ALA A 576 31.58 -2.38 18.58
CA ALA A 576 31.90 -3.81 18.42
C ALA A 576 32.10 -4.46 19.80
N GLY A 577 31.60 -5.67 19.97
CA GLY A 577 31.67 -6.40 21.24
C GLY A 577 33.10 -6.65 21.69
N ASN A 578 33.30 -6.56 23.00
CA ASN A 578 34.58 -6.81 23.69
C ASN A 578 34.39 -7.60 25.00
N GLY A 579 33.27 -8.34 25.10
CA GLY A 579 32.82 -9.04 26.30
C GLY A 579 32.13 -8.18 27.37
N SER A 580 31.97 -6.87 27.16
CA SER A 580 31.24 -5.99 28.08
C SER A 580 29.74 -5.94 27.78
N GLU A 581 28.94 -5.80 28.83
CA GLU A 581 27.50 -5.53 28.71
C GLU A 581 27.23 -4.09 28.24
N VAL A 582 26.20 -3.93 27.41
CA VAL A 582 25.61 -2.65 27.04
C VAL A 582 24.12 -2.66 27.35
N TRP A 583 23.53 -1.49 27.56
CA TRP A 583 22.08 -1.38 27.79
C TRP A 583 21.45 -0.28 26.95
N PHE A 584 20.18 -0.51 26.62
CA PHE A 584 19.25 0.47 26.07
C PHE A 584 18.07 0.61 27.04
N GLU A 585 17.85 1.82 27.54
CA GLU A 585 16.87 2.16 28.58
C GLU A 585 15.77 3.05 28.02
N ILE A 586 14.54 2.81 28.47
CA ILE A 586 13.36 3.63 28.25
C ILE A 586 12.91 4.17 29.60
N ASP A 587 12.84 5.51 29.71
CA ASP A 587 12.30 6.25 30.85
C ASP A 587 10.89 6.75 30.50
N PHE A 588 9.86 6.16 31.12
CA PHE A 588 8.46 6.55 30.94
C PHE A 588 8.11 7.84 31.70
N THR A 589 9.00 8.36 32.54
CA THR A 589 8.83 9.55 33.40
C THR A 589 7.72 9.45 34.47
N SER A 590 6.94 8.37 34.44
CA SER A 590 5.87 8.05 35.38
C SER A 590 5.63 6.54 35.41
N ALA A 591 5.11 6.03 36.52
CA ALA A 591 4.81 4.62 36.68
C ALA A 591 3.88 4.13 35.55
N THR A 592 4.37 3.18 34.76
CA THR A 592 3.71 2.62 33.57
C THR A 592 3.64 1.11 33.72
N ASN A 593 2.47 0.54 33.48
CA ASN A 593 2.29 -0.90 33.52
C ASN A 593 2.95 -1.56 32.31
N THR A 594 3.77 -2.58 32.56
CA THR A 594 4.49 -3.32 31.51
C THR A 594 4.46 -4.82 31.80
N ALA A 595 4.36 -5.64 30.76
CA ALA A 595 4.28 -7.10 30.89
C ALA A 595 4.96 -7.88 29.74
N SER A 596 5.32 -7.22 28.65
CA SER A 596 6.01 -7.87 27.54
C SER A 596 6.79 -6.88 26.68
N ALA A 597 7.71 -7.41 25.89
CA ALA A 597 8.43 -6.64 24.88
C ALA A 597 8.69 -7.44 23.60
N GLU A 598 8.87 -6.68 22.53
CA GLU A 598 9.41 -7.12 21.25
C GLU A 598 10.72 -6.36 21.00
N LEU A 599 11.79 -7.09 20.71
CA LEU A 599 13.10 -6.58 20.32
C LEU A 599 13.36 -6.96 18.87
N ALA A 600 13.64 -5.98 18.02
CA ALA A 600 14.03 -6.18 16.63
C ALA A 600 15.54 -5.95 16.47
N PHE A 601 16.27 -6.96 15.99
CA PHE A 601 17.70 -6.87 15.75
C PHE A 601 18.01 -7.04 14.26
N PHE A 602 18.79 -6.12 13.70
CA PHE A 602 19.30 -6.25 12.34
C PHE A 602 20.62 -7.05 12.34
N ALA A 603 20.75 -7.95 11.38
CA ALA A 603 21.95 -8.76 11.17
C ALA A 603 22.34 -8.75 9.67
N ASP A 604 23.62 -8.48 9.42
CA ASP A 604 24.24 -8.53 8.10
C ASP A 604 25.74 -8.70 8.29
N ASP A 605 26.24 -9.90 7.97
CA ASP A 605 27.64 -10.28 8.09
C ASP A 605 28.57 -9.34 7.29
N THR A 606 28.10 -8.81 6.16
CA THR A 606 28.90 -7.91 5.30
C THR A 606 29.08 -6.52 5.91
N GLN A 607 28.13 -6.12 6.77
CA GLN A 607 28.16 -4.86 7.51
C GLN A 607 28.68 -5.02 8.95
N GLY A 608 28.91 -6.26 9.40
CA GLY A 608 29.43 -6.57 10.73
C GLY A 608 28.38 -6.45 11.84
N PHE A 609 27.12 -6.75 11.52
CA PHE A 609 26.00 -6.77 12.48
C PHE A 609 25.47 -8.18 12.71
N ASP A 610 25.15 -8.50 13.96
CA ASP A 610 24.49 -9.74 14.37
C ASP A 610 23.63 -9.49 15.62
N VAL A 611 22.81 -10.47 16.00
CA VAL A 611 22.15 -10.49 17.32
C VAL A 611 23.18 -10.56 18.45
N PRO A 612 22.85 -10.10 19.67
CA PRO A 612 23.73 -10.27 20.83
C PRO A 612 23.99 -11.76 21.17
N ASP A 613 24.96 -12.04 22.04
CA ASP A 613 25.17 -13.38 22.61
C ASP A 613 24.12 -13.71 23.69
N THR A 614 23.77 -12.71 24.50
CA THR A 614 22.79 -12.83 25.59
C THR A 614 22.01 -11.53 25.74
N TYR A 615 20.78 -11.62 26.25
CA TYR A 615 19.99 -10.46 26.64
C TYR A 615 19.19 -10.74 27.92
N SER A 616 18.85 -9.68 28.65
CA SER A 616 17.92 -9.72 29.78
C SER A 616 17.10 -8.42 29.85
N ILE A 617 15.92 -8.49 30.48
CA ILE A 617 15.06 -7.31 30.70
C ILE A 617 15.10 -6.94 32.17
N GLN A 618 15.40 -5.68 32.44
CA GLN A 618 15.47 -5.15 33.79
C GLN A 618 14.53 -3.97 33.95
N THR A 619 13.96 -3.85 35.15
CA THR A 619 13.14 -2.72 35.56
C THR A 619 13.81 -1.96 36.68
N ARG A 620 13.54 -0.66 36.79
CA ARG A 620 14.01 0.15 37.90
C ARG A 620 12.88 0.45 38.88
N SER A 621 13.08 0.08 40.14
CA SER A 621 12.25 0.51 41.27
C SER A 621 13.14 1.25 42.27
N GLY A 622 12.90 2.56 42.45
CA GLY A 622 13.81 3.44 43.18
C GLY A 622 15.17 3.60 42.47
N ASP A 623 16.28 3.27 43.15
CA ASP A 623 17.64 3.46 42.63
C ASP A 623 18.33 2.17 42.14
N SER A 624 17.67 1.02 42.21
CA SER A 624 18.23 -0.27 41.80
C SER A 624 17.54 -0.83 40.57
N TRP A 625 18.34 -1.37 39.66
CA TRP A 625 17.90 -2.22 38.56
C TRP A 625 17.76 -3.66 39.06
N THR A 626 16.65 -4.30 38.71
CA THR A 626 16.38 -5.72 38.98
C THR A 626 15.86 -6.39 37.72
N GLU A 627 16.18 -7.67 37.55
CA GLU A 627 15.55 -8.52 36.53
C GLU A 627 14.04 -8.56 36.72
N VAL A 628 13.30 -8.65 35.62
CA VAL A 628 11.84 -8.84 35.66
C VAL A 628 11.48 -10.23 36.20
N GLU A 629 10.40 -10.32 36.97
CA GLU A 629 9.90 -11.58 37.54
C GLU A 629 9.01 -12.36 36.55
N GLY A 630 8.89 -13.68 36.73
CA GLY A 630 8.02 -14.51 35.89
C GLY A 630 8.43 -14.61 34.40
N VAL A 631 9.70 -14.31 34.08
CA VAL A 631 10.14 -14.11 32.71
C VAL A 631 10.08 -15.37 31.83
N VAL A 632 9.62 -15.18 30.59
CA VAL A 632 9.71 -16.15 29.49
C VAL A 632 10.47 -15.49 28.35
N TYR A 633 11.75 -15.82 28.22
CA TYR A 633 12.61 -15.33 27.15
C TYR A 633 12.37 -16.12 25.86
N GLY A 634 12.17 -15.41 24.76
CA GLY A 634 12.25 -15.96 23.41
C GLY A 634 13.70 -16.12 22.96
N ASP A 635 13.89 -16.86 21.87
CA ASP A 635 15.19 -16.98 21.22
C ASP A 635 15.57 -15.64 20.56
N LEU A 636 16.87 -15.34 20.51
CA LEU A 636 17.38 -14.18 19.76
C LEU A 636 17.22 -14.42 18.25
N VAL A 637 16.45 -13.55 17.60
CA VAL A 637 16.10 -13.67 16.18
C VAL A 637 16.77 -12.57 15.36
N ALA A 638 17.65 -12.98 14.45
CA ALA A 638 18.28 -12.08 13.48
C ALA A 638 17.28 -11.68 12.38
N ASN A 639 17.13 -10.40 12.08
CA ASN A 639 16.18 -9.89 11.08
C ASN A 639 14.75 -10.41 11.31
N GLY A 640 14.30 -10.37 12.57
CA GLY A 640 12.99 -10.79 13.00
C GLY A 640 12.68 -10.25 14.40
N ILE A 641 11.66 -10.80 15.05
CA ILE A 641 11.20 -10.32 16.35
C ILE A 641 11.58 -11.31 17.46
N THR A 642 12.35 -10.82 18.43
CA THR A 642 12.61 -11.50 19.70
C THR A 642 11.56 -11.07 20.71
N SER A 643 10.66 -11.98 21.09
CA SER A 643 9.61 -11.69 22.09
C SER A 643 10.04 -12.08 23.49
N VAL A 644 9.60 -11.34 24.50
CA VAL A 644 9.80 -11.66 25.91
C VAL A 644 8.58 -11.26 26.72
N LEU A 645 8.17 -12.11 27.66
CA LEU A 645 7.03 -11.90 28.55
C LEU A 645 7.52 -11.89 30.00
N TRP A 646 6.85 -11.15 30.88
CA TRP A 646 7.12 -11.13 32.32
C TRP A 646 5.85 -10.81 33.12
N ASP A 647 5.91 -11.00 34.44
CA ASP A 647 4.79 -10.67 35.34
C ASP A 647 4.53 -9.16 35.32
N ALA A 648 3.26 -8.76 35.12
CA ALA A 648 2.89 -7.37 34.96
C ALA A 648 3.36 -6.51 36.15
N VAL A 649 4.05 -5.40 35.86
CA VAL A 649 4.66 -4.53 36.87
C VAL A 649 4.57 -3.06 36.46
N ASP A 650 4.29 -2.20 37.45
CA ASP A 650 4.30 -0.74 37.27
C ASP A 650 5.70 -0.19 37.52
N VAL A 651 6.29 0.43 36.50
CA VAL A 651 7.69 0.85 36.50
C VAL A 651 7.85 2.21 35.84
N GLU A 652 8.81 3.00 36.32
CA GLU A 652 9.18 4.24 35.65
C GLU A 652 10.18 4.00 34.51
N ARG A 653 10.97 2.93 34.60
CA ARG A 653 12.01 2.62 33.63
C ARG A 653 12.16 1.13 33.38
N VAL A 654 12.40 0.81 32.11
CA VAL A 654 12.73 -0.53 31.60
C VAL A 654 14.01 -0.42 30.79
N ARG A 655 14.87 -1.43 30.85
CA ARG A 655 16.00 -1.54 29.92
C ARG A 655 16.18 -2.96 29.42
N VAL A 656 16.70 -3.08 28.22
CA VAL A 656 17.33 -4.31 27.75
C VAL A 656 18.82 -4.22 28.02
N LEU A 657 19.37 -5.23 28.70
CA LEU A 657 20.80 -5.41 28.94
C LEU A 657 21.28 -6.55 28.05
N PHE A 658 22.35 -6.37 27.29
CA PHE A 658 22.82 -7.39 26.37
C PHE A 658 24.33 -7.33 26.11
N VAL A 659 24.89 -8.41 25.57
CA VAL A 659 26.32 -8.54 25.26
C VAL A 659 26.49 -8.72 23.76
N PRO A 660 27.04 -7.74 23.02
CA PRO A 660 27.43 -7.92 21.62
C PRO A 660 28.53 -8.98 21.50
N LYS A 661 28.48 -9.81 20.46
CA LYS A 661 29.51 -10.83 20.20
C LYS A 661 30.87 -10.17 19.95
N GLU A 662 31.94 -10.85 20.35
CA GLU A 662 33.32 -10.33 20.20
C GLU A 662 33.60 -9.87 18.76
N GLY A 663 33.96 -8.61 18.58
CA GLY A 663 34.28 -8.02 17.27
C GLY A 663 33.08 -7.67 16.38
N VAL A 664 31.84 -7.94 16.82
CA VAL A 664 30.60 -7.72 16.05
C VAL A 664 29.74 -6.65 16.72
N LYS A 665 29.03 -5.84 15.93
CA LYS A 665 28.08 -4.84 16.45
C LYS A 665 26.68 -5.42 16.54
N VAL A 666 25.84 -4.85 17.41
CA VAL A 666 24.41 -5.09 17.43
C VAL A 666 23.70 -3.82 16.98
N ARG A 667 22.75 -3.95 16.05
CA ARG A 667 21.79 -2.89 15.72
C ARG A 667 20.44 -3.25 16.33
N LEU A 668 20.02 -2.48 17.33
CA LEU A 668 18.67 -2.54 17.87
C LEU A 668 17.77 -1.67 17.00
N VAL A 669 16.99 -2.30 16.13
CA VAL A 669 16.08 -1.62 15.19
C VAL A 669 14.91 -0.99 15.94
N GLU A 670 14.33 -1.70 16.90
CA GLU A 670 13.19 -1.24 17.68
C GLU A 670 13.09 -2.01 19.01
N PHE A 671 12.70 -1.31 20.08
CA PHE A 671 12.36 -1.86 21.38
C PHE A 671 10.93 -1.47 21.78
N LYS A 672 9.98 -2.37 21.49
CA LYS A 672 8.58 -2.20 21.90
C LYS A 672 8.34 -2.79 23.27
N VAL A 673 7.79 -2.01 24.20
CA VAL A 673 7.32 -2.48 25.51
C VAL A 673 5.81 -2.34 25.53
N PHE A 674 5.10 -3.39 25.95
CA PHE A 674 3.65 -3.44 25.98
C PHE A 674 3.11 -3.56 27.40
N ARG A 675 1.96 -2.93 27.62
CA ARG A 675 1.15 -3.14 28.83
C ARG A 675 0.55 -4.54 28.88
N SER A 676 0.14 -4.98 30.08
CA SER A 676 -0.58 -6.25 30.31
C SER A 676 -1.88 -6.37 29.53
#